data_AF-A0A7J3BII2-F1
#
_entry.id   AF-A0A7J3BII2-F1
#
_cell.length_a   1.000
_cell.length_b   1.000
_cell.length_c   1.000
_cell.angle_alpha   90.00
_cell.angle_beta   90.00
_cell.angle_gamma   90.00
#
_symmetry.space_group_name_H-M   'P 1'
#
loop_
_entity.id
_entity.type
_entity.pdbx_description
1 polymer ?
#
loop_
_entity_poly.entity_id
_entity_poly.type
_entity_poly.pdbx_seq_one_letter_code
_entity_poly.pdbx_strand_id
1 'polypeptide(L)'
;MKYLRSPLSQFLWNFIKELLSSSDPSRCKDFVHELLKCTCHVARVRSIAYAAGYCAYYARMIEKMGVFEVISSSISGKGKILHHILASATQRLFLNHTLGEIFETEEKLVKQAVDFAVEDLRPDIDEKVKNEAINMMRKLLNALSRAQIKGVISFDSNMKLFPIVEQEFIDFDDHMYGAPDLILEDLNGKKAFVVEWKSYEVGKGRWNDVDIAQVVAYAIMESRRLGIKELRNVLKAILGVDIDTMKRMEELVNKWKKIQENSPETIQIQRELYELVSKALDSAKKELRVLPLIISSSKSYPPHPIMYRGINKVVNHAKRFIKLYNMIKGVIIAAEHLTLQLTNAERVLAEIRGQSLNDIRNELYESCKSYEGYLAFNYTPCRFLHCGKPREQRTWPCRTRNGKLFCPFAGANEACNFYFGRREKEDFEVLMWRLRYKVFEEKEHSLANYKAMDILLRNFSLSWLFDDTIKNVCKGFVVDIAGETAHIERNKSVLFYVKIKRGGEELGKFRFDIITLNDVIVEDEEESLIVKRKLREIEIERGIIGTVKKSVVAYIVQPQLISPLLSINTFLMVKDSDLDKDEIIYYLYSPSVVLYNNLRLFKYYIENIRNNNAPARLLLFEAPANLTIMELRAIDVLHRYIATIKMGESMERMKIVNELGLSSNELDKEIELINEVLNESYAKKEELEGKSIPLYDILKKLLERSS
;
A
#
# COMPACT_ATOMS: atom_id res chain seq x y z
N MET A 1 9.63 -22.68 -0.39
CA MET A 1 8.23 -22.37 -0.72
C MET A 1 8.17 -20.84 -0.80
N LYS A 2 8.19 -20.24 -2.00
CA LYS A 2 7.05 -19.96 -2.92
C LYS A 2 6.10 -18.94 -2.29
N TYR A 3 5.92 -17.78 -2.95
CA TYR A 3 4.86 -16.79 -2.72
C TYR A 3 3.62 -17.34 -2.00
N LEU A 4 3.00 -16.55 -1.13
CA LEU A 4 1.75 -16.96 -0.46
C LEU A 4 0.68 -17.28 -1.52
N ARG A 5 0.68 -16.57 -2.67
CA ARG A 5 -0.21 -16.79 -3.82
C ARG A 5 0.53 -16.73 -5.16
N SER A 6 -0.10 -17.21 -6.23
CA SER A 6 0.35 -16.91 -7.60
C SER A 6 0.45 -15.39 -7.81
N PRO A 7 1.60 -14.85 -8.28
CA PRO A 7 1.78 -13.42 -8.58
C PRO A 7 0.66 -12.86 -9.46
N LEU A 8 0.37 -13.54 -10.57
CA LEU A 8 -0.73 -13.19 -11.48
C LEU A 8 -2.03 -13.88 -11.05
N SER A 9 -3.08 -13.09 -10.79
CA SER A 9 -4.41 -13.65 -10.54
C SER A 9 -5.06 -14.15 -11.83
N GLN A 10 -5.95 -15.13 -11.69
CA GLN A 10 -6.82 -15.54 -12.79
C GLN A 10 -7.71 -14.40 -13.27
N PHE A 11 -8.02 -13.43 -12.41
CA PHE A 11 -8.90 -12.31 -12.76
C PHE A 11 -8.26 -11.38 -13.79
N LEU A 12 -7.03 -10.90 -13.52
CA LEU A 12 -6.32 -10.05 -14.48
C LEU A 12 -5.89 -10.85 -15.71
N TRP A 13 -5.48 -12.12 -15.54
CA TRP A 13 -5.12 -12.95 -16.69
C TRP A 13 -6.28 -13.13 -17.67
N ASN A 14 -7.50 -13.36 -17.19
CA ASN A 14 -8.68 -13.46 -18.06
C ASN A 14 -8.89 -12.18 -18.88
N PHE A 15 -8.65 -11.00 -18.30
CA PHE A 15 -8.71 -9.73 -19.03
C PHE A 15 -7.63 -9.64 -20.12
N ILE A 16 -6.37 -9.91 -19.76
CA ILE A 16 -5.25 -9.81 -20.70
C ILE A 16 -5.44 -10.78 -21.87
N LYS A 17 -5.81 -12.03 -21.56
CA LYS A 17 -6.00 -13.09 -22.55
C LYS A 17 -7.00 -12.72 -23.65
N GLU A 18 -8.08 -12.03 -23.28
CA GLU A 18 -9.12 -11.61 -24.24
C GLU A 18 -8.64 -10.54 -25.23
N LEU A 19 -7.57 -9.81 -24.90
CA LEU A 19 -7.03 -8.76 -25.76
C LEU A 19 -5.94 -9.26 -26.71
N LEU A 20 -5.37 -10.43 -26.46
CA LEU A 20 -4.23 -10.94 -27.21
C LEU A 20 -4.61 -11.30 -28.65
N SER A 21 -3.74 -10.89 -29.57
CA SER A 21 -3.79 -11.30 -30.97
C SER A 21 -2.99 -12.58 -31.26
N SER A 22 -2.15 -13.02 -30.30
CA SER A 22 -1.31 -14.21 -30.42
C SER A 22 -2.12 -15.51 -30.39
N SER A 23 -1.71 -16.49 -31.19
CA SER A 23 -2.25 -17.86 -31.20
C SER A 23 -1.85 -18.68 -29.97
N ASP A 24 -0.77 -18.30 -29.28
CA ASP A 24 -0.34 -18.93 -28.03
C ASP A 24 -0.30 -17.90 -26.88
N PRO A 25 -1.40 -17.79 -26.10
CA PRO A 25 -1.45 -16.92 -24.94
C PRO A 25 -0.51 -17.34 -23.79
N SER A 26 -0.03 -18.60 -23.77
CA SER A 26 0.72 -19.12 -22.62
C SER A 26 2.04 -18.37 -22.41
N ARG A 27 2.76 -18.09 -23.50
CA ARG A 27 4.01 -17.32 -23.46
C ARG A 27 3.82 -15.92 -22.86
N CYS A 28 2.72 -15.23 -23.20
CA CYS A 28 2.43 -13.93 -22.59
C CYS A 28 2.07 -14.05 -21.11
N LYS A 29 1.34 -15.11 -20.73
CA LYS A 29 1.04 -15.39 -19.31
C LYS A 29 2.32 -15.52 -18.51
N ASP A 30 3.31 -16.24 -19.03
CA ASP A 30 4.59 -16.48 -18.37
C ASP A 30 5.38 -15.17 -18.20
N PHE A 31 5.43 -14.32 -19.24
CA PHE A 31 6.02 -12.98 -19.13
C PHE A 31 5.36 -12.13 -18.03
N VAL A 32 4.03 -12.03 -18.03
CA VAL A 32 3.30 -11.22 -17.03
C VAL A 32 3.49 -11.79 -15.63
N HIS A 33 3.51 -13.12 -15.50
CA HIS A 33 3.77 -13.80 -14.25
C HIS A 33 5.20 -13.51 -13.75
N GLU A 34 6.23 -13.63 -14.60
CA GLU A 34 7.62 -13.30 -14.28
C GLU A 34 7.80 -11.84 -13.87
N LEU A 35 7.13 -10.91 -14.56
CA LEU A 35 7.15 -9.48 -14.24
C LEU A 35 6.60 -9.21 -12.85
N LEU A 36 5.39 -9.66 -12.55
CA LEU A 36 4.79 -9.50 -11.22
C LEU A 36 5.62 -10.22 -10.15
N LYS A 37 6.21 -11.37 -10.49
CA LYS A 37 7.08 -12.11 -9.58
C LYS A 37 8.37 -11.35 -9.25
N CYS A 38 9.00 -10.70 -10.21
CA CYS A 38 10.39 -10.23 -10.03
C CYS A 38 10.50 -8.72 -9.83
N THR A 39 9.41 -7.98 -10.09
CA THR A 39 9.33 -6.56 -9.81
C THR A 39 9.39 -6.30 -8.31
N CYS A 40 10.11 -5.24 -7.93
CA CYS A 40 10.13 -4.68 -6.59
C CYS A 40 9.04 -3.61 -6.44
N HIS A 41 8.27 -3.31 -7.48
CA HIS A 41 7.16 -2.38 -7.37
C HIS A 41 5.94 -2.97 -6.65
N VAL A 42 5.31 -2.09 -5.89
CA VAL A 42 3.99 -2.28 -5.28
C VAL A 42 3.19 -0.99 -5.48
N ALA A 43 1.88 -1.12 -5.62
CA ALA A 43 0.99 0.01 -5.80
C ALA A 43 0.44 0.51 -4.45
N ARG A 44 0.26 1.82 -4.32
CA ARG A 44 -0.32 2.41 -3.10
C ARG A 44 -1.78 1.97 -2.94
N VAL A 45 -2.17 1.56 -1.74
CA VAL A 45 -3.56 1.18 -1.40
C VAL A 45 -4.54 2.28 -1.75
N ARG A 46 -4.19 3.56 -1.55
CA ARG A 46 -5.02 4.69 -1.98
C ARG A 46 -5.32 4.64 -3.48
N SER A 47 -4.30 4.49 -4.32
CA SER A 47 -4.47 4.43 -5.79
C SER A 47 -5.25 3.19 -6.22
N ILE A 48 -4.99 2.04 -5.57
CA ILE A 48 -5.76 0.80 -5.77
C ILE A 48 -7.25 1.03 -5.44
N ALA A 49 -7.53 1.70 -4.33
CA ALA A 49 -8.89 2.01 -3.90
C ALA A 49 -9.62 2.94 -4.87
N TYR A 50 -8.93 3.96 -5.40
CA TYR A 50 -9.50 4.81 -6.46
C TYR A 50 -9.72 4.03 -7.76
N ALA A 51 -8.84 3.12 -8.14
CA ALA A 51 -9.02 2.30 -9.33
C ALA A 51 -10.23 1.36 -9.22
N ALA A 52 -10.38 0.69 -8.07
CA ALA A 52 -11.46 -0.25 -7.82
C ALA A 52 -12.81 0.43 -7.52
N GLY A 53 -12.79 1.54 -6.76
CA GLY A 53 -13.99 2.21 -6.27
C GLY A 53 -14.46 3.41 -7.10
N TYR A 54 -13.63 3.97 -7.99
CA TYR A 54 -13.95 5.21 -8.70
C TYR A 54 -13.59 5.22 -10.19
N CYS A 55 -12.29 5.22 -10.53
CA CYS A 55 -11.83 5.28 -11.91
C CYS A 55 -10.38 4.78 -12.03
N ALA A 56 -10.14 3.77 -12.86
CA ALA A 56 -8.81 3.24 -13.10
C ALA A 56 -7.87 4.22 -13.84
N TYR A 57 -8.39 5.02 -14.79
CA TYR A 57 -7.59 6.08 -15.43
C TYR A 57 -7.13 7.15 -14.43
N TYR A 58 -8.01 7.47 -13.48
CA TYR A 58 -7.69 8.40 -12.41
C TYR A 58 -6.54 7.89 -11.54
N ALA A 59 -6.61 6.63 -11.11
CA ALA A 59 -5.54 6.01 -10.35
C ALA A 59 -4.22 5.95 -11.13
N ARG A 60 -4.26 5.64 -12.43
CA ARG A 60 -3.07 5.64 -13.30
C ARG A 60 -2.42 7.03 -13.40
N MET A 61 -3.21 8.10 -13.44
CA MET A 61 -2.67 9.47 -13.43
C MET A 61 -1.89 9.76 -12.16
N ILE A 62 -2.44 9.40 -11.00
CA ILE A 62 -1.78 9.63 -9.71
C ILE A 62 -0.56 8.72 -9.52
N GLU A 63 -0.68 7.44 -9.88
CA GLU A 63 0.35 6.43 -9.59
C GLU A 63 1.49 6.44 -10.62
N LYS A 64 1.16 6.53 -11.91
CA LYS A 64 2.13 6.44 -13.00
C LYS A 64 2.55 7.82 -13.53
N MET A 65 1.63 8.76 -13.64
CA MET A 65 1.93 10.04 -14.31
C MET A 65 2.41 11.12 -13.34
N GLY A 66 2.09 10.99 -12.05
CA GLY A 66 2.43 11.98 -11.02
C GLY A 66 1.41 13.11 -10.87
N VAL A 67 0.23 12.99 -11.49
CA VAL A 67 -0.79 14.05 -11.43
C VAL A 67 -1.26 14.22 -9.99
N PHE A 68 -1.32 15.47 -9.55
CA PHE A 68 -1.78 15.83 -8.21
C PHE A 68 -3.16 16.47 -8.27
N GLU A 69 -4.02 16.11 -7.32
CA GLU A 69 -5.26 16.85 -7.08
C GLU A 69 -4.92 18.13 -6.32
N VAL A 70 -5.33 19.31 -6.79
CA VAL A 70 -5.43 20.51 -5.93
C VAL A 70 -6.54 20.27 -4.91
N ILE A 71 -6.33 19.40 -3.91
CA ILE A 71 -7.30 19.17 -2.84
C ILE A 71 -7.04 20.21 -1.75
N SER A 72 -7.59 21.40 -1.97
CA SER A 72 -7.81 22.42 -0.94
C SER A 72 -8.78 21.97 0.17
N SER A 73 -9.13 20.69 0.28
CA SER A 73 -10.03 20.13 1.30
C SER A 73 -9.49 18.92 2.09
N SER A 74 -8.30 18.38 1.79
CA SER A 74 -7.59 17.45 2.68
C SER A 74 -6.49 18.13 3.50
N ILE A 75 -6.23 19.41 3.22
CA ILE A 75 -5.51 20.31 4.12
C ILE A 75 -6.56 20.96 5.03
N SER A 76 -7.04 20.17 5.98
CA SER A 76 -7.63 20.70 7.21
C SER A 76 -7.06 19.84 8.32
N GLY A 77 -6.15 20.42 9.11
CA GLY A 77 -5.45 19.75 10.20
C GLY A 77 -6.38 19.06 11.20
N LYS A 78 -7.68 19.37 11.21
CA LYS A 78 -8.69 18.71 12.05
C LYS A 78 -8.81 17.21 11.78
N GLY A 79 -8.82 16.77 10.51
CA GLY A 79 -8.90 15.34 10.17
C GLY A 79 -7.64 14.58 10.58
N LYS A 80 -6.48 15.20 10.37
CA LYS A 80 -5.18 14.63 10.75
C LYS A 80 -5.04 14.51 12.28
N ILE A 81 -5.40 15.57 13.01
CA ILE A 81 -5.36 15.57 14.49
C ILE A 81 -6.33 14.52 15.05
N LEU A 82 -7.56 14.44 14.52
CA LEU A 82 -8.53 13.43 14.94
C LEU A 82 -7.99 12.00 14.77
N HIS A 83 -7.37 11.68 13.64
CA HIS A 83 -6.75 10.37 13.40
C HIS A 83 -5.59 10.11 14.38
N HIS A 84 -4.73 11.10 14.66
CA HIS A 84 -3.67 10.95 15.64
C HIS A 84 -4.21 10.65 17.06
N ILE A 85 -5.27 11.36 17.48
CA ILE A 85 -5.93 11.10 18.78
C ILE A 85 -6.49 9.67 18.81
N LEU A 86 -7.19 9.26 17.75
CA LEU A 86 -7.77 7.91 17.65
C LEU A 86 -6.67 6.83 17.65
N ALA A 87 -5.57 7.04 16.95
CA ALA A 87 -4.43 6.11 16.94
C ALA A 87 -3.84 5.95 18.36
N SER A 88 -3.50 7.04 19.04
CA SER A 88 -2.95 7.00 20.41
C SER A 88 -3.95 6.43 21.42
N ALA A 89 -5.20 6.87 21.38
CA ALA A 89 -6.25 6.42 22.30
C ALA A 89 -6.58 4.93 22.13
N THR A 90 -6.69 4.44 20.88
CA THR A 90 -6.95 3.02 20.62
C THR A 90 -5.77 2.14 21.02
N GLN A 91 -4.54 2.57 20.69
CA GLN A 91 -3.34 1.86 21.10
C GLN A 91 -3.32 1.67 22.62
N ARG A 92 -3.50 2.74 23.40
CA ARG A 92 -3.52 2.70 24.87
C ARG A 92 -4.66 1.85 25.41
N LEU A 93 -5.88 2.06 24.91
CA LEU A 93 -7.07 1.36 25.41
C LEU A 93 -6.91 -0.17 25.30
N PHE A 94 -6.54 -0.68 24.12
CA PHE A 94 -6.48 -2.12 23.87
C PHE A 94 -5.19 -2.78 24.35
N LEU A 95 -4.12 -2.02 24.52
CA LEU A 95 -2.88 -2.52 25.12
C LEU A 95 -2.97 -2.71 26.64
N ASN A 96 -3.75 -1.87 27.32
CA ASN A 96 -3.84 -1.85 28.79
C ASN A 96 -5.05 -2.60 29.34
N HIS A 97 -6.09 -2.83 28.52
CA HIS A 97 -7.34 -3.42 28.99
C HIS A 97 -7.77 -4.62 28.13
N THR A 98 -8.45 -5.56 28.76
CA THR A 98 -9.18 -6.64 28.10
C THR A 98 -10.50 -6.12 27.53
N LEU A 99 -11.08 -6.86 26.59
CA LEU A 99 -12.35 -6.47 25.95
C LEU A 99 -13.52 -6.47 26.96
N GLY A 100 -13.49 -7.37 27.96
CA GLY A 100 -14.49 -7.38 29.04
C GLY A 100 -14.46 -6.12 29.88
N GLU A 101 -13.29 -5.72 30.37
CA GLU A 101 -13.11 -4.47 31.14
C GLU A 101 -13.56 -3.24 30.35
N ILE A 102 -13.23 -3.20 29.05
CA ILE A 102 -13.64 -2.13 28.15
C ILE A 102 -15.16 -2.05 28.03
N PHE A 103 -15.87 -3.17 27.91
CA PHE A 103 -17.34 -3.15 27.81
C PHE A 103 -18.03 -2.87 29.16
N GLU A 104 -17.44 -3.26 30.28
CA GLU A 104 -18.01 -2.99 31.61
C GLU A 104 -17.90 -1.50 32.01
N THR A 105 -16.79 -0.85 31.66
CA THR A 105 -16.48 0.53 32.07
C THR A 105 -16.25 1.47 30.89
N GLU A 106 -16.94 1.21 29.77
CA GLU A 106 -16.77 1.86 28.46
C GLU A 106 -16.62 3.38 28.56
N GLU A 107 -17.55 4.06 29.21
CA GLU A 107 -17.56 5.53 29.27
C GLU A 107 -16.31 6.10 29.93
N LYS A 108 -15.88 5.50 31.05
CA LYS A 108 -14.72 5.96 31.81
C LYS A 108 -13.43 5.70 31.04
N LEU A 109 -13.22 4.48 30.56
CA LEU A 109 -11.97 4.08 29.90
C LEU A 109 -11.79 4.78 28.55
N VAL A 110 -12.85 4.93 27.75
CA VAL A 110 -12.77 5.68 26.48
C VAL A 110 -12.39 7.14 26.74
N LYS A 111 -13.03 7.77 27.73
CA LYS A 111 -12.73 9.17 28.06
C LYS A 111 -11.28 9.32 28.54
N GLN A 112 -10.82 8.45 29.44
CA GLN A 112 -9.43 8.45 29.92
C GLN A 112 -8.41 8.25 28.79
N ALA A 113 -8.66 7.32 27.87
CA ALA A 113 -7.77 7.06 26.75
C ALA A 113 -7.68 8.27 25.78
N VAL A 114 -8.80 8.96 25.53
CA VAL A 114 -8.83 10.16 24.69
C VAL A 114 -8.22 11.37 25.41
N ASP A 115 -8.53 11.57 26.69
CA ASP A 115 -7.96 12.64 27.51
C ASP A 115 -6.43 12.53 27.51
N PHE A 116 -5.90 11.32 27.76
CA PHE A 116 -4.48 11.05 27.68
C PHE A 116 -3.94 11.38 26.28
N ALA A 117 -4.54 10.86 25.21
CA ALA A 117 -4.05 11.08 23.85
C ALA A 117 -4.01 12.58 23.47
N VAL A 118 -4.96 13.38 23.98
CA VAL A 118 -4.97 14.84 23.80
C VAL A 118 -3.81 15.49 24.55
N GLU A 119 -3.62 15.16 25.82
CA GLU A 119 -2.48 15.65 26.63
C GLU A 119 -1.12 15.30 25.99
N ASP A 120 -1.03 14.08 25.45
CA ASP A 120 0.16 13.53 24.78
C ASP A 120 0.47 14.33 23.50
N LEU A 121 -0.54 14.61 22.66
CA LEU A 121 -0.35 15.23 21.35
C LEU A 121 -0.16 16.75 21.42
N ARG A 122 -1.14 17.46 22.01
CA ARG A 122 -1.07 18.88 22.38
C ARG A 122 -2.25 19.27 23.31
N PRO A 123 -2.00 20.04 24.38
CA PRO A 123 -3.05 20.44 25.33
C PRO A 123 -4.07 21.46 24.78
N ASP A 124 -3.84 22.07 23.61
CA ASP A 124 -4.70 23.11 23.00
C ASP A 124 -5.70 22.56 21.95
N ILE A 125 -5.93 21.25 21.92
CA ILE A 125 -6.87 20.62 20.97
C ILE A 125 -8.32 21.06 21.24
N ASP A 126 -9.00 21.46 20.16
CA ASP A 126 -10.42 21.83 20.14
C ASP A 126 -11.30 20.74 20.79
N GLU A 127 -12.06 21.12 21.83
CA GLU A 127 -12.97 20.24 22.57
C GLU A 127 -13.98 19.53 21.64
N LYS A 128 -14.31 20.13 20.49
CA LYS A 128 -15.14 19.47 19.46
C LYS A 128 -14.46 18.24 18.86
N VAL A 129 -13.17 18.33 18.55
CA VAL A 129 -12.37 17.22 17.99
C VAL A 129 -12.24 16.10 19.02
N LYS A 130 -12.02 16.46 20.28
CA LYS A 130 -12.00 15.52 21.41
C LYS A 130 -13.32 14.75 21.56
N ASN A 131 -14.45 15.46 21.56
CA ASN A 131 -15.77 14.83 21.64
C ASN A 131 -16.08 13.96 20.41
N GLU A 132 -15.61 14.35 19.23
CA GLU A 132 -15.70 13.54 18.01
C GLU A 132 -14.89 12.23 18.14
N ALA A 133 -13.67 12.30 18.69
CA ALA A 133 -12.85 11.11 18.97
C ALA A 133 -13.55 10.15 19.95
N ILE A 134 -14.09 10.65 21.06
CA ILE A 134 -14.86 9.86 22.03
C ILE A 134 -16.04 9.15 21.34
N ASN A 135 -16.80 9.86 20.50
CA ASN A 135 -17.93 9.29 19.79
C ASN A 135 -17.50 8.20 18.79
N MET A 136 -16.39 8.41 18.05
CA MET A 136 -15.87 7.41 17.12
C MET A 136 -15.33 6.17 17.85
N MET A 137 -14.67 6.34 19.00
CA MET A 137 -14.25 5.25 19.88
C MET A 137 -15.44 4.41 20.37
N ARG A 138 -16.49 5.06 20.90
CA ARG A 138 -17.73 4.37 21.30
C ARG A 138 -18.35 3.59 20.13
N LYS A 139 -18.26 4.11 18.91
CA LYS A 139 -18.78 3.41 17.73
C LYS A 139 -17.96 2.21 17.31
N LEU A 140 -16.64 2.27 17.46
CA LEU A 140 -15.78 1.10 17.33
C LEU A 140 -16.23 0.03 18.33
N LEU A 141 -16.40 0.38 19.61
CA LEU A 141 -16.85 -0.57 20.64
C LEU A 141 -18.24 -1.15 20.34
N ASN A 142 -19.17 -0.34 19.86
CA ASN A 142 -20.48 -0.82 19.37
C ASN A 142 -20.37 -1.78 18.18
N ALA A 143 -19.40 -1.58 17.28
CA ALA A 143 -19.13 -2.51 16.18
C ALA A 143 -18.55 -3.83 16.69
N LEU A 144 -17.61 -3.78 17.63
CA LEU A 144 -17.01 -4.98 18.27
C LEU A 144 -18.07 -5.78 19.05
N SER A 145 -18.87 -5.10 19.88
CA SER A 145 -20.01 -5.72 20.60
C SER A 145 -20.99 -6.38 19.63
N ARG A 146 -21.31 -5.73 18.50
CA ARG A 146 -22.14 -6.34 17.47
C ARG A 146 -21.49 -7.59 16.87
N ALA A 147 -20.19 -7.56 16.58
CA ALA A 147 -19.48 -8.72 16.06
C ALA A 147 -19.49 -9.89 17.06
N GLN A 148 -19.33 -9.59 18.36
CA GLN A 148 -19.44 -10.57 19.45
C GLN A 148 -20.84 -11.18 19.53
N ILE A 149 -21.90 -10.37 19.54
CA ILE A 149 -23.31 -10.84 19.52
C ILE A 149 -23.59 -11.72 18.29
N LYS A 150 -22.94 -11.43 17.16
CA LYS A 150 -23.07 -12.22 15.93
C LYS A 150 -22.23 -13.51 15.94
N GLY A 151 -21.41 -13.74 16.96
CA GLY A 151 -20.55 -14.90 17.09
C GLY A 151 -19.31 -14.87 16.17
N VAL A 152 -18.92 -13.68 15.71
CA VAL A 152 -17.68 -13.51 14.92
C VAL A 152 -16.44 -13.61 15.82
N ILE A 153 -16.53 -13.13 17.06
CA ILE A 153 -15.52 -13.29 18.11
C ILE A 153 -16.15 -13.94 19.34
N SER A 154 -15.32 -14.54 20.20
CA SER A 154 -15.76 -15.25 21.39
C SER A 154 -16.31 -14.32 22.47
N PHE A 155 -17.23 -14.84 23.28
CA PHE A 155 -17.63 -14.26 24.56
C PHE A 155 -16.62 -14.66 25.65
N ASP A 156 -15.40 -14.12 25.55
CA ASP A 156 -14.40 -14.24 26.60
C ASP A 156 -14.11 -12.85 27.15
N SER A 157 -14.45 -12.62 28.42
CA SER A 157 -14.21 -11.34 29.09
C SER A 157 -12.72 -11.01 29.21
N ASN A 158 -11.86 -12.03 29.21
CA ASN A 158 -10.40 -11.88 29.29
C ASN A 158 -9.75 -11.75 27.90
N MET A 159 -10.55 -11.72 26.83
CA MET A 159 -10.05 -11.56 25.47
C MET A 159 -9.28 -10.25 25.34
N LYS A 160 -8.01 -10.34 24.94
CA LYS A 160 -7.16 -9.18 24.66
C LYS A 160 -7.00 -9.02 23.15
N LEU A 161 -7.34 -7.85 22.64
CA LEU A 161 -7.11 -7.47 21.25
C LEU A 161 -5.81 -6.67 21.18
N PHE A 162 -4.91 -7.06 20.27
CA PHE A 162 -3.68 -6.33 20.03
C PHE A 162 -3.91 -5.25 18.96
N PRO A 163 -3.74 -3.95 19.28
CA PRO A 163 -3.92 -2.87 18.32
C PRO A 163 -2.66 -2.66 17.47
N ILE A 164 -2.83 -2.53 16.15
CA ILE A 164 -1.82 -2.06 15.21
C ILE A 164 -2.33 -0.77 14.59
N VAL A 165 -1.70 0.36 14.89
CA VAL A 165 -2.16 1.69 14.48
C VAL A 165 -1.17 2.38 13.56
N GLU A 166 -1.63 2.90 12.42
CA GLU A 166 -0.85 3.75 11.51
C GLU A 166 0.53 3.17 11.14
N GLN A 167 0.61 1.85 10.92
CA GLN A 167 1.84 1.14 10.57
C GLN A 167 1.95 0.93 9.06
N GLU A 168 3.12 1.19 8.48
CA GLU A 168 3.31 1.02 7.04
C GLU A 168 3.50 -0.45 6.66
N PHE A 169 2.63 -0.99 5.83
CA PHE A 169 2.72 -2.36 5.35
C PHE A 169 3.14 -2.40 3.89
N ILE A 170 4.06 -3.30 3.56
CA ILE A 170 4.45 -3.62 2.18
C ILE A 170 4.15 -5.11 1.95
N ASP A 171 3.29 -5.41 0.99
CA ASP A 171 2.95 -6.76 0.57
C ASP A 171 3.30 -6.96 -0.91
N PHE A 172 4.38 -7.69 -1.17
CA PHE A 172 4.81 -8.01 -2.52
C PHE A 172 4.01 -9.14 -3.18
N ASP A 173 3.21 -9.90 -2.42
CA ASP A 173 2.45 -11.03 -2.97
C ASP A 173 1.11 -10.55 -3.57
N ASP A 174 0.48 -9.55 -2.94
CA ASP A 174 -0.72 -8.88 -3.45
C ASP A 174 -0.42 -7.50 -4.09
N HIS A 175 0.85 -7.10 -4.14
CA HIS A 175 1.34 -5.87 -4.75
C HIS A 175 0.78 -4.58 -4.15
N MET A 176 0.69 -4.52 -2.82
CA MET A 176 0.06 -3.41 -2.09
C MET A 176 1.04 -2.76 -1.11
N TYR A 177 0.94 -1.44 -0.98
CA TYR A 177 1.64 -0.66 0.04
C TYR A 177 0.72 0.40 0.65
N GLY A 178 0.68 0.49 1.97
CA GLY A 178 -0.10 1.52 2.67
C GLY A 178 -0.13 1.31 4.18
N ALA A 179 -0.74 2.27 4.89
CA ALA A 179 -0.91 2.26 6.33
C ALA A 179 -2.40 2.20 6.68
N PRO A 180 -2.90 1.08 7.25
CA PRO A 180 -4.25 1.03 7.80
C PRO A 180 -4.34 1.92 9.04
N ASP A 181 -5.48 2.57 9.24
CA ASP A 181 -5.68 3.42 10.42
C ASP A 181 -5.60 2.60 11.72
N LEU A 182 -6.31 1.46 11.77
CA LEU A 182 -6.29 0.55 12.91
C LEU A 182 -6.56 -0.90 12.48
N ILE A 183 -5.80 -1.82 13.04
CA ILE A 183 -6.11 -3.25 13.08
C ILE A 183 -6.22 -3.68 14.54
N LEU A 184 -7.29 -4.41 14.88
CA LEU A 184 -7.41 -5.06 16.19
C LEU A 184 -7.33 -6.56 15.99
N GLU A 185 -6.27 -7.17 16.48
CA GLU A 185 -6.00 -8.59 16.29
C GLU A 185 -6.31 -9.41 17.54
N ASP A 186 -7.09 -10.47 17.36
CA ASP A 186 -7.19 -11.59 18.28
C ASP A 186 -6.12 -12.63 17.93
N LEU A 187 -4.99 -12.55 18.63
CA LEU A 187 -3.84 -13.42 18.44
C LEU A 187 -4.19 -14.91 18.66
N ASN A 188 -5.13 -15.19 19.58
CA ASN A 188 -5.52 -16.55 19.94
C ASN A 188 -6.49 -17.13 18.90
N GLY A 189 -7.52 -16.37 18.53
CA GLY A 189 -8.52 -16.77 17.55
C GLY A 189 -8.04 -16.71 16.10
N LYS A 190 -6.88 -16.09 15.85
CA LYS A 190 -6.35 -15.74 14.51
C LYS A 190 -7.41 -14.98 13.71
N LYS A 191 -7.97 -13.95 14.34
CA LYS A 191 -8.98 -13.06 13.76
C LYS A 191 -8.53 -11.62 13.89
N ALA A 192 -8.99 -10.78 12.99
CA ALA A 192 -8.68 -9.36 13.02
C ALA A 192 -9.87 -8.50 12.58
N PHE A 193 -9.93 -7.30 13.11
CA PHE A 193 -10.78 -6.22 12.62
C PHE A 193 -9.89 -5.20 11.95
N VAL A 194 -10.18 -4.86 10.69
CA VAL A 194 -9.47 -3.81 9.97
C VAL A 194 -10.38 -2.60 9.89
N VAL A 195 -9.96 -1.51 10.48
CA VAL A 195 -10.77 -0.32 10.70
C VAL A 195 -10.21 0.84 9.87
N GLU A 196 -11.11 1.51 9.17
CA GLU A 196 -10.86 2.77 8.47
C GLU A 196 -11.76 3.86 9.09
N TRP A 197 -11.15 4.95 9.55
CA TRP A 197 -11.81 6.10 10.14
C TRP A 197 -12.26 7.08 9.05
N LYS A 198 -13.48 7.60 9.20
CA LYS A 198 -13.99 8.69 8.34
C LYS A 198 -14.65 9.76 9.20
N SER A 199 -14.19 10.99 9.03
CA SER A 199 -14.70 12.18 9.74
C SER A 199 -16.03 12.72 9.17
N TYR A 200 -16.45 12.28 7.98
CA TYR A 200 -17.72 12.71 7.39
C TYR A 200 -18.88 11.80 7.78
N GLU A 201 -20.09 12.36 7.80
CA GLU A 201 -21.32 11.58 7.98
C GLU A 201 -21.90 11.15 6.63
N VAL A 202 -22.14 9.85 6.47
CA VAL A 202 -23.04 9.35 5.43
C VAL A 202 -24.47 9.45 5.96
N GLY A 203 -25.24 10.41 5.46
CA GLY A 203 -26.68 10.52 5.70
C GLY A 203 -27.48 9.38 5.05
N LYS A 204 -28.58 9.68 4.35
CA LYS A 204 -29.35 8.66 3.57
C LYS A 204 -28.60 8.15 2.32
N GLY A 205 -27.35 8.57 2.12
CA GLY A 205 -26.52 8.24 0.95
C GLY A 205 -25.91 6.85 1.00
N ARG A 206 -25.23 6.48 -0.09
CA ARG A 206 -24.42 5.26 -0.18
C ARG A 206 -22.99 5.59 0.25
N TRP A 207 -22.38 4.68 0.98
CA TRP A 207 -20.94 4.71 1.26
C TRP A 207 -20.13 4.77 -0.03
N ASN A 208 -19.13 5.64 -0.04
CA ASN A 208 -18.22 5.77 -1.16
C ASN A 208 -17.47 4.45 -1.39
N ASP A 209 -17.46 4.01 -2.63
CA ASP A 209 -16.88 2.73 -3.02
C ASP A 209 -15.34 2.77 -2.92
N VAL A 210 -14.71 3.95 -2.94
CA VAL A 210 -13.26 4.13 -2.67
C VAL A 210 -12.93 3.76 -1.23
N ASP A 211 -13.68 4.25 -0.24
CA ASP A 211 -13.41 3.94 1.18
C ASP A 211 -13.65 2.45 1.48
N ILE A 212 -14.65 1.85 0.81
CA ILE A 212 -14.87 0.40 0.86
C ILE A 212 -13.69 -0.36 0.24
N ALA A 213 -13.17 0.08 -0.91
CA ALA A 213 -12.03 -0.55 -1.56
C ALA A 213 -10.75 -0.45 -0.70
N GLN A 214 -10.55 0.68 -0.04
CA GLN A 214 -9.40 0.92 0.84
C GLN A 214 -9.37 -0.05 2.03
N VAL A 215 -10.45 -0.12 2.81
CA VAL A 215 -10.52 -1.05 3.96
C VAL A 215 -10.47 -2.52 3.51
N VAL A 216 -10.97 -2.84 2.32
CA VAL A 216 -10.85 -4.19 1.73
C VAL A 216 -9.41 -4.51 1.35
N ALA A 217 -8.65 -3.58 0.79
CA ALA A 217 -7.24 -3.77 0.48
C ALA A 217 -6.44 -4.06 1.75
N TYR A 218 -6.66 -3.30 2.82
CA TYR A 218 -6.02 -3.57 4.10
C TYR A 218 -6.45 -4.92 4.72
N ALA A 219 -7.71 -5.34 4.53
CA ALA A 219 -8.15 -6.67 4.95
C ALA A 219 -7.46 -7.82 4.19
N ILE A 220 -7.08 -7.62 2.93
CA ILE A 220 -6.27 -8.58 2.16
C ILE A 220 -4.86 -8.68 2.76
N MET A 221 -4.22 -7.54 3.01
CA MET A 221 -2.87 -7.49 3.62
C MET A 221 -2.87 -8.14 5.02
N GLU A 222 -3.88 -7.84 5.85
CA GLU A 222 -4.02 -8.46 7.17
C GLU A 222 -4.25 -9.98 7.07
N SER A 223 -4.97 -10.45 6.06
CA SER A 223 -5.12 -11.89 5.82
C SER A 223 -3.77 -12.57 5.57
N ARG A 224 -2.81 -11.90 4.92
CA ARG A 224 -1.43 -12.41 4.75
C ARG A 224 -0.67 -12.46 6.04
N ARG A 225 -0.82 -11.43 6.86
CA ARG A 225 -0.19 -11.33 8.16
C ARG A 225 -0.64 -12.47 9.09
N LEU A 226 -1.93 -12.84 9.05
CA LEU A 226 -2.49 -14.03 9.71
C LEU A 226 -2.06 -15.37 9.09
N GLY A 227 -1.32 -15.35 7.98
CA GLY A 227 -0.74 -16.51 7.33
C GLY A 227 -1.59 -17.22 6.31
N ILE A 228 -2.61 -16.54 5.79
CA ILE A 228 -3.51 -17.09 4.78
C ILE A 228 -2.82 -17.02 3.41
N LYS A 229 -2.57 -18.18 2.81
CA LYS A 229 -1.75 -18.32 1.58
C LYS A 229 -2.57 -18.23 0.29
N GLU A 230 -3.52 -19.13 0.08
CA GLU A 230 -4.19 -19.15 -1.24
C GLU A 230 -5.18 -18.00 -1.39
N LEU A 231 -5.30 -17.46 -2.61
CA LEU A 231 -6.25 -16.38 -2.91
C LEU A 231 -7.70 -16.75 -2.58
N ARG A 232 -8.09 -18.01 -2.81
CA ARG A 232 -9.41 -18.53 -2.43
C ARG A 232 -9.63 -18.46 -0.91
N ASN A 233 -8.60 -18.74 -0.14
CA ASN A 233 -8.66 -18.71 1.32
C ASN A 233 -8.70 -17.27 1.85
N VAL A 234 -7.99 -16.32 1.21
CA VAL A 234 -8.12 -14.89 1.52
C VAL A 234 -9.54 -14.40 1.25
N LEU A 235 -10.12 -14.75 0.09
CA LEU A 235 -11.51 -14.42 -0.24
C LEU A 235 -12.47 -14.97 0.82
N LYS A 236 -12.32 -16.25 1.20
CA LYS A 236 -13.13 -16.89 2.25
C LYS A 236 -12.93 -16.22 3.62
N ALA A 237 -11.71 -15.83 3.96
CA ALA A 237 -11.35 -15.21 5.23
C ALA A 237 -11.97 -13.82 5.43
N ILE A 238 -12.23 -13.09 4.33
CA ILE A 238 -12.84 -11.75 4.36
C ILE A 238 -14.36 -11.83 4.14
N LEU A 239 -14.84 -12.75 3.30
CA LEU A 239 -16.27 -12.91 3.02
C LEU A 239 -17.00 -13.75 4.07
N GLY A 240 -16.27 -14.64 4.77
CA GLY A 240 -16.83 -15.65 5.64
C GLY A 240 -17.60 -16.77 4.92
N VAL A 241 -17.54 -16.83 3.59
CA VAL A 241 -18.31 -17.76 2.76
C VAL A 241 -17.53 -18.15 1.51
N ASP A 242 -17.79 -19.36 0.99
CA ASP A 242 -17.11 -19.87 -0.20
C ASP A 242 -17.54 -19.13 -1.49
N ILE A 243 -16.61 -19.04 -2.44
CA ILE A 243 -16.78 -18.36 -3.72
C ILE A 243 -17.93 -18.95 -4.54
N ASP A 244 -18.16 -20.26 -4.49
CA ASP A 244 -19.20 -20.90 -5.30
C ASP A 244 -20.60 -20.51 -4.82
N THR A 245 -20.76 -20.24 -3.52
CA THR A 245 -21.98 -19.63 -2.97
C THR A 245 -22.18 -18.22 -3.52
N MET A 246 -21.12 -17.43 -3.66
CA MET A 246 -21.19 -16.07 -4.22
C MET A 246 -21.60 -16.08 -5.70
N LYS A 247 -21.04 -16.98 -6.51
CA LYS A 247 -21.43 -17.14 -7.91
C LYS A 247 -22.92 -17.49 -8.03
N ARG A 248 -23.40 -18.43 -7.20
CA ARG A 248 -24.81 -18.83 -7.20
C ARG A 248 -25.73 -17.67 -6.80
N MET A 249 -25.36 -16.90 -5.77
CA MET A 249 -26.10 -15.69 -5.40
C MET A 249 -26.14 -14.67 -6.54
N GLU A 250 -25.02 -14.46 -7.24
CA GLU A 250 -24.94 -13.54 -8.37
C GLU A 250 -25.84 -13.95 -9.54
N GLU A 251 -25.85 -15.25 -9.89
CA GLU A 251 -26.77 -15.81 -10.89
C GLU A 251 -28.23 -15.53 -10.55
N LEU A 252 -28.65 -15.84 -9.32
CA LEU A 252 -30.02 -15.66 -8.86
C LEU A 252 -30.43 -14.19 -8.80
N VAL A 253 -29.55 -13.31 -8.32
CA VAL A 253 -29.80 -11.86 -8.31
C VAL A 253 -29.92 -11.32 -9.74
N ASN A 254 -29.14 -11.83 -10.70
CA ASN A 254 -29.23 -11.44 -12.09
C ASN A 254 -30.50 -11.97 -12.78
N LYS A 255 -30.95 -13.18 -12.44
CA LYS A 255 -32.27 -13.69 -12.86
C LYS A 255 -33.40 -12.83 -12.29
N TRP A 256 -33.36 -12.53 -10.99
CA TRP A 256 -34.34 -11.68 -10.31
C TRP A 256 -34.51 -10.31 -10.97
N LYS A 257 -33.42 -9.68 -11.44
CA LYS A 257 -33.47 -8.38 -12.14
C LYS A 257 -34.20 -8.41 -13.49
N LYS A 258 -34.35 -9.58 -14.11
CA LYS A 258 -34.92 -9.75 -15.46
C LYS A 258 -36.41 -10.12 -15.45
N ILE A 259 -36.97 -10.48 -14.30
CA ILE A 259 -38.32 -11.01 -14.16
C ILE A 259 -39.25 -9.91 -13.63
N GLN A 260 -40.53 -9.95 -14.01
CA GLN A 260 -41.56 -9.05 -13.46
C GLN A 260 -41.73 -9.26 -11.94
N GLU A 261 -41.99 -8.16 -11.23
CA GLU A 261 -42.26 -8.19 -9.79
C GLU A 261 -43.48 -9.09 -9.50
N ASN A 262 -43.37 -9.94 -8.47
CA ASN A 262 -44.43 -10.84 -7.96
C ASN A 262 -44.84 -12.05 -8.83
N SER A 263 -44.03 -12.46 -9.81
CA SER A 263 -44.23 -13.77 -10.45
C SER A 263 -43.95 -14.94 -9.49
N PRO A 264 -44.52 -16.15 -9.72
CA PRO A 264 -44.17 -17.36 -8.96
C PRO A 264 -42.66 -17.66 -8.97
N GLU A 265 -41.99 -17.35 -10.08
CA GLU A 265 -40.53 -17.48 -10.23
C GLU A 265 -39.78 -16.51 -9.30
N THR A 266 -40.28 -15.29 -9.12
CA THR A 266 -39.72 -14.29 -8.21
C THR A 266 -39.78 -14.76 -6.75
N ILE A 267 -40.88 -15.41 -6.35
CA ILE A 267 -41.04 -15.98 -5.00
C ILE A 267 -40.05 -17.13 -4.78
N GLN A 268 -39.90 -18.02 -5.77
CA GLN A 268 -38.96 -19.14 -5.69
C GLN A 268 -37.51 -18.65 -5.58
N ILE A 269 -37.11 -17.65 -6.38
CA ILE A 269 -35.77 -17.05 -6.31
C ILE A 269 -35.52 -16.41 -4.94
N GLN A 270 -36.51 -15.71 -4.37
CA GLN A 270 -36.37 -15.13 -3.04
C GLN A 270 -36.17 -16.18 -1.95
N ARG A 271 -36.87 -17.31 -2.03
CA ARG A 271 -36.70 -18.45 -1.11
C ARG A 271 -35.30 -19.06 -1.22
N GLU A 272 -34.83 -19.33 -2.43
CA GLU A 272 -33.47 -19.87 -2.65
C GLU A 272 -32.39 -18.89 -2.16
N LEU A 273 -32.55 -17.58 -2.44
CA LEU A 273 -31.67 -16.56 -1.90
C LEU A 273 -31.70 -16.51 -0.37
N TYR A 274 -32.85 -16.76 0.27
CA TYR A 274 -32.95 -16.76 1.73
C TYR A 274 -32.13 -17.88 2.33
N GLU A 275 -32.26 -19.09 1.79
CA GLU A 275 -31.47 -20.24 2.23
C GLU A 275 -29.97 -19.98 2.06
N LEU A 276 -29.55 -19.47 0.89
CA LEU A 276 -28.14 -19.16 0.61
C LEU A 276 -27.61 -18.06 1.53
N VAL A 277 -28.36 -16.98 1.74
CA VAL A 277 -27.94 -15.87 2.61
C VAL A 277 -27.87 -16.31 4.06
N SER A 278 -28.83 -17.12 4.53
CA SER A 278 -28.80 -17.67 5.88
C SER A 278 -27.56 -18.54 6.09
N LYS A 279 -27.29 -19.48 5.16
CA LYS A 279 -26.07 -20.31 5.18
C LYS A 279 -24.80 -19.46 5.14
N ALA A 280 -24.76 -18.43 4.31
CA ALA A 280 -23.59 -17.55 4.20
C ALA A 280 -23.33 -16.79 5.51
N LEU A 281 -24.39 -16.28 6.16
CA LEU A 281 -24.27 -15.60 7.45
C LEU A 281 -23.82 -16.55 8.56
N ASP A 282 -24.32 -17.79 8.58
CA ASP A 282 -23.89 -18.80 9.56
C ASP A 282 -22.46 -19.27 9.32
N SER A 283 -22.07 -19.48 8.06
CA SER A 283 -20.69 -19.75 7.65
C SER A 283 -19.76 -18.62 8.12
N ALA A 284 -20.18 -17.37 7.93
CA ALA A 284 -19.36 -16.21 8.28
C ALA A 284 -19.05 -16.12 9.77
N LYS A 285 -19.86 -16.67 10.68
CA LYS A 285 -19.54 -16.72 12.11
C LYS A 285 -18.26 -17.53 12.39
N LYS A 286 -18.04 -18.60 11.61
CA LYS A 286 -16.96 -19.56 11.79
C LYS A 286 -15.74 -19.24 10.93
N GLU A 287 -15.99 -18.87 9.67
CA GLU A 287 -14.97 -18.81 8.63
C GLU A 287 -14.37 -17.41 8.45
N LEU A 288 -15.08 -16.36 8.89
CA LEU A 288 -14.56 -15.00 8.83
C LEU A 288 -13.36 -14.87 9.77
N ARG A 289 -12.22 -14.50 9.19
CA ARG A 289 -10.97 -14.23 9.91
C ARG A 289 -10.66 -12.75 9.95
N VAL A 290 -10.95 -12.01 8.88
CA VAL A 290 -10.68 -10.57 8.83
C VAL A 290 -11.98 -9.82 8.52
N LEU A 291 -12.43 -8.99 9.47
CA LEU A 291 -13.64 -8.19 9.32
C LEU A 291 -13.27 -6.73 8.96
N PRO A 292 -13.46 -6.29 7.70
CA PRO A 292 -13.29 -4.88 7.35
C PRO A 292 -14.45 -4.04 7.91
N LEU A 293 -14.12 -2.88 8.49
CA LEU A 293 -15.04 -1.95 9.12
C LEU A 293 -14.70 -0.50 8.75
N ILE A 294 -15.71 0.27 8.36
CA ILE A 294 -15.61 1.73 8.30
C ILE A 294 -16.35 2.32 9.50
N ILE A 295 -15.65 3.12 10.29
CA ILE A 295 -16.21 3.81 11.46
C ILE A 295 -16.27 5.32 11.18
N SER A 296 -17.43 5.92 11.43
CA SER A 296 -17.68 7.36 11.19
C SER A 296 -18.78 7.90 12.10
N SER A 297 -19.21 9.13 11.87
CA SER A 297 -20.43 9.71 12.45
C SER A 297 -21.74 8.96 12.09
N SER A 298 -21.75 8.06 11.09
CA SER A 298 -22.91 7.24 10.70
C SER A 298 -23.20 6.04 11.64
N LYS A 299 -24.41 5.45 11.53
CA LYS A 299 -24.89 4.30 12.34
C LYS A 299 -24.60 2.91 11.74
N SER A 300 -23.99 2.84 10.55
CA SER A 300 -23.69 1.60 9.85
C SER A 300 -22.20 1.33 9.78
N TYR A 301 -21.82 0.04 9.75
CA TYR A 301 -20.42 -0.42 9.71
C TYR A 301 -20.18 -1.23 8.43
N PRO A 302 -20.11 -0.59 7.25
CA PRO A 302 -19.80 -1.30 6.01
C PRO A 302 -18.35 -1.83 6.04
N PRO A 303 -17.96 -2.69 5.08
CA PRO A 303 -18.79 -3.22 3.99
C PRO A 303 -19.43 -4.57 4.29
N HIS A 304 -19.03 -5.27 5.35
CA HIS A 304 -19.39 -6.67 5.52
C HIS A 304 -20.89 -6.89 5.82
N PRO A 305 -21.59 -7.79 5.09
CA PRO A 305 -23.02 -8.04 5.28
C PRO A 305 -23.42 -8.45 6.72
N ILE A 306 -22.52 -9.10 7.46
CA ILE A 306 -22.76 -9.54 8.85
C ILE A 306 -23.07 -8.39 9.81
N MET A 307 -22.63 -7.17 9.48
CA MET A 307 -22.80 -5.98 10.33
C MET A 307 -24.19 -5.34 10.20
N TYR A 308 -25.01 -5.82 9.27
CA TYR A 308 -26.36 -5.32 9.04
C TYR A 308 -27.42 -6.11 9.83
N ARG A 309 -28.50 -5.43 10.23
CA ARG A 309 -29.61 -6.03 11.00
C ARG A 309 -30.68 -6.62 10.07
N GLY A 310 -31.18 -7.81 10.43
CA GLY A 310 -32.40 -8.45 9.89
C GLY A 310 -32.30 -8.97 8.45
N ILE A 311 -32.64 -10.24 8.21
CA ILE A 311 -32.57 -10.86 6.86
C ILE A 311 -33.79 -10.49 5.99
N ASN A 312 -34.80 -9.79 6.54
CA ASN A 312 -36.10 -9.49 5.92
C ASN A 312 -36.02 -8.83 4.52
N LYS A 313 -34.87 -8.24 4.16
CA LYS A 313 -34.55 -7.83 2.78
C LYS A 313 -33.44 -8.70 2.21
N VAL A 314 -33.76 -9.97 1.92
CA VAL A 314 -32.78 -11.00 1.51
C VAL A 314 -32.00 -10.62 0.25
N VAL A 315 -32.70 -10.08 -0.76
CA VAL A 315 -32.07 -9.62 -2.01
C VAL A 315 -31.02 -8.54 -1.74
N ASN A 316 -31.24 -7.67 -0.75
CA ASN A 316 -30.26 -6.65 -0.38
C ASN A 316 -29.04 -7.24 0.34
N HIS A 317 -29.21 -8.28 1.15
CA HIS A 317 -28.08 -9.01 1.75
C HIS A 317 -27.26 -9.71 0.68
N ALA A 318 -27.90 -10.44 -0.24
CA ALA A 318 -27.22 -11.05 -1.38
C ALA A 318 -26.46 -10.02 -2.22
N LYS A 319 -27.09 -8.88 -2.55
CA LYS A 319 -26.43 -7.76 -3.26
C LYS A 319 -25.21 -7.21 -2.51
N ARG A 320 -25.23 -7.15 -1.17
CA ARG A 320 -24.08 -6.70 -0.36
C ARG A 320 -22.94 -7.72 -0.39
N PHE A 321 -23.22 -9.01 -0.28
CA PHE A 321 -22.23 -10.08 -0.44
C PHE A 321 -21.56 -10.02 -1.81
N ILE A 322 -22.36 -9.95 -2.89
CA ILE A 322 -21.87 -9.83 -4.27
C ILE A 322 -21.03 -8.56 -4.44
N LYS A 323 -21.49 -7.43 -3.89
CA LYS A 323 -20.74 -6.16 -3.95
C LYS A 323 -19.38 -6.28 -3.26
N LEU A 324 -19.31 -6.88 -2.06
CA LEU A 324 -18.04 -7.08 -1.36
C LEU A 324 -17.11 -8.01 -2.15
N TYR A 325 -17.63 -9.12 -2.68
CA TYR A 325 -16.86 -10.03 -3.52
C TYR A 325 -16.29 -9.35 -4.78
N ASN A 326 -17.10 -8.56 -5.48
CA ASN A 326 -16.66 -7.81 -6.64
C ASN A 326 -15.67 -6.69 -6.28
N MET A 327 -15.80 -6.10 -5.09
CA MET A 327 -14.81 -5.14 -4.60
C MET A 327 -13.45 -5.81 -4.35
N ILE A 328 -13.41 -6.98 -3.69
CA ILE A 328 -12.16 -7.71 -3.46
C ILE A 328 -11.48 -8.03 -4.79
N LYS A 329 -12.23 -8.51 -5.79
CA LYS A 329 -11.71 -8.71 -7.16
C LYS A 329 -11.15 -7.43 -7.77
N GLY A 330 -11.88 -6.33 -7.69
CA GLY A 330 -11.46 -5.04 -8.23
C GLY A 330 -10.16 -4.56 -7.60
N VAL A 331 -10.02 -4.70 -6.28
CA VAL A 331 -8.80 -4.36 -5.54
C VAL A 331 -7.60 -5.19 -6.02
N ILE A 332 -7.76 -6.51 -6.17
CA ILE A 332 -6.69 -7.40 -6.65
C ILE A 332 -6.25 -7.04 -8.09
N ILE A 333 -7.22 -6.86 -8.99
CA ILE A 333 -6.95 -6.50 -10.40
C ILE A 333 -6.26 -5.13 -10.46
N ALA A 334 -6.73 -4.17 -9.66
CA ALA A 334 -6.13 -2.84 -9.60
C ALA A 334 -4.69 -2.88 -9.10
N ALA A 335 -4.39 -3.65 -8.05
CA ALA A 335 -3.04 -3.79 -7.52
C ALA A 335 -2.07 -4.38 -8.55
N GLU A 336 -2.42 -5.52 -9.15
CA GLU A 336 -1.60 -6.15 -10.19
C GLU A 336 -1.42 -5.25 -11.41
N HIS A 337 -2.50 -4.63 -11.90
CA HIS A 337 -2.45 -3.77 -13.08
C HIS A 337 -1.59 -2.53 -12.83
N LEU A 338 -1.78 -1.83 -11.70
CA LEU A 338 -0.99 -0.64 -11.39
C LEU A 338 0.49 -0.98 -11.19
N THR A 339 0.81 -2.12 -10.58
CA THR A 339 2.20 -2.58 -10.46
C THR A 339 2.84 -2.88 -11.82
N LEU A 340 2.13 -3.54 -12.74
CA LEU A 340 2.60 -3.69 -14.13
C LEU A 340 2.80 -2.33 -14.82
N GLN A 341 1.96 -1.34 -14.52
CA GLN A 341 2.10 0.01 -15.06
C GLN A 341 3.32 0.76 -14.55
N LEU A 342 3.82 0.43 -13.36
CA LEU A 342 5.04 0.99 -12.78
C LEU A 342 6.29 0.25 -13.24
N THR A 343 6.16 -0.99 -13.71
CA THR A 343 7.31 -1.83 -14.06
C THR A 343 7.82 -1.53 -15.46
N ASN A 344 9.14 -1.29 -15.60
CA ASN A 344 9.81 -1.33 -16.90
C ASN A 344 9.97 -2.79 -17.33
N ALA A 345 8.96 -3.31 -18.04
CA ALA A 345 8.86 -4.73 -18.36
C ALA A 345 10.05 -5.27 -19.16
N GLU A 346 10.50 -4.52 -20.16
CA GLU A 346 11.62 -4.93 -21.03
C GLU A 346 12.90 -5.11 -20.22
N ARG A 347 13.20 -4.14 -19.35
CA ARG A 347 14.43 -4.15 -18.53
C ARG A 347 14.42 -5.27 -17.49
N VAL A 348 13.32 -5.42 -16.75
CA VAL A 348 13.20 -6.47 -15.74
C VAL A 348 13.33 -7.85 -16.36
N LEU A 349 12.68 -8.11 -17.51
CA LEU A 349 12.79 -9.40 -18.20
C LEU A 349 14.16 -9.64 -18.81
N ALA A 350 14.82 -8.61 -19.36
CA ALA A 350 16.19 -8.72 -19.85
C ALA A 350 17.17 -9.13 -18.73
N GLU A 351 17.06 -8.50 -17.56
CA GLU A 351 17.86 -8.85 -16.36
C GLU A 351 17.59 -10.29 -15.90
N ILE A 352 16.33 -10.74 -15.89
CA ILE A 352 15.97 -12.09 -15.44
C ILE A 352 16.44 -13.17 -16.41
N ARG A 353 16.33 -12.92 -17.71
CA ARG A 353 16.58 -13.91 -18.76
C ARG A 353 18.00 -13.87 -19.33
N GLY A 354 18.79 -12.87 -18.96
CA GLY A 354 20.13 -12.66 -19.52
C GLY A 354 20.10 -12.40 -21.03
N GLN A 355 19.04 -11.77 -21.52
CA GLN A 355 18.82 -11.48 -22.94
C GLN A 355 18.99 -9.98 -23.22
N SER A 356 19.23 -9.61 -24.48
CA SER A 356 19.28 -8.20 -24.85
C SER A 356 17.89 -7.56 -24.77
N LEU A 357 17.81 -6.24 -24.56
CA LEU A 357 16.54 -5.51 -24.54
C LEU A 357 15.76 -5.66 -25.85
N ASN A 358 16.45 -5.75 -26.98
CA ASN A 358 15.82 -5.91 -28.30
C ASN A 358 15.17 -7.28 -28.46
N ASP A 359 15.84 -8.35 -27.99
CA ASP A 359 15.27 -9.71 -28.05
C ASP A 359 14.00 -9.77 -27.20
N ILE A 360 14.06 -9.29 -25.95
CA ILE A 360 12.90 -9.23 -25.06
C ILE A 360 11.76 -8.42 -25.66
N ARG A 361 12.06 -7.25 -26.25
CA ARG A 361 11.06 -6.40 -26.88
C ARG A 361 10.36 -7.13 -28.02
N ASN A 362 11.10 -7.83 -28.87
CA ASN A 362 10.54 -8.61 -29.97
C ASN A 362 9.66 -9.75 -29.44
N GLU A 363 10.14 -10.53 -28.46
CA GLU A 363 9.36 -11.63 -27.88
C GLU A 363 8.07 -11.15 -27.20
N LEU A 364 8.14 -10.02 -26.47
CA LEU A 364 6.96 -9.39 -25.85
C LEU A 364 5.99 -8.91 -26.92
N TYR A 365 6.47 -8.30 -28.00
CA TYR A 365 5.62 -7.84 -29.08
C TYR A 365 4.94 -8.99 -29.82
N GLU A 366 5.65 -10.10 -30.07
CA GLU A 366 5.05 -11.28 -30.70
C GLU A 366 4.02 -11.96 -29.79
N SER A 367 4.34 -12.09 -28.50
CA SER A 367 3.55 -12.91 -27.58
C SER A 367 2.41 -12.15 -26.91
N CYS A 368 2.63 -10.87 -26.57
CA CYS A 368 1.75 -10.06 -25.74
C CYS A 368 1.02 -8.93 -26.48
N LYS A 369 1.15 -8.82 -27.80
CA LYS A 369 0.48 -7.77 -28.58
C LYS A 369 -1.03 -7.96 -28.64
N SER A 370 -1.74 -6.86 -28.43
CA SER A 370 -3.18 -6.77 -28.65
C SER A 370 -3.54 -6.56 -30.12
N TYR A 371 -4.81 -6.77 -30.47
CA TYR A 371 -5.33 -6.47 -31.83
C TYR A 371 -5.10 -5.01 -32.28
N GLU A 372 -4.93 -4.10 -31.34
CA GLU A 372 -4.68 -2.67 -31.59
C GLU A 372 -3.18 -2.31 -31.58
N GLY A 373 -2.29 -3.28 -31.38
CA GLY A 373 -0.85 -3.13 -31.56
C GLY A 373 -0.03 -2.75 -30.32
N TYR A 374 -0.66 -2.62 -29.14
CA TYR A 374 0.03 -2.37 -27.87
C TYR A 374 0.15 -3.65 -27.04
N LEU A 375 1.04 -3.68 -26.04
CA LEU A 375 1.09 -4.80 -25.09
C LEU A 375 -0.24 -4.91 -24.33
N ALA A 376 -0.85 -6.08 -24.33
CA ALA A 376 -2.20 -6.31 -23.80
C ALA A 376 -2.33 -5.94 -22.31
N PHE A 377 -1.27 -6.17 -21.53
CA PHE A 377 -1.26 -5.81 -20.10
C PHE A 377 -1.13 -4.30 -19.81
N ASN A 378 -0.92 -3.48 -20.83
CA ASN A 378 -0.96 -2.01 -20.72
C ASN A 378 -2.36 -1.41 -20.86
N TYR A 379 -3.34 -2.20 -21.27
CA TYR A 379 -4.74 -1.78 -21.34
C TYR A 379 -5.36 -1.66 -19.96
N THR A 380 -6.16 -0.61 -19.75
CA THR A 380 -6.92 -0.44 -18.52
C THR A 380 -8.03 -1.49 -18.45
N PRO A 381 -8.14 -2.29 -17.36
CA PRO A 381 -9.14 -3.36 -17.23
C PRO A 381 -10.56 -2.86 -16.92
N CYS A 382 -11.13 -2.04 -17.82
CA CYS A 382 -12.44 -1.39 -17.66
C CYS A 382 -13.65 -2.34 -17.62
N ARG A 383 -13.46 -3.63 -17.92
CA ARG A 383 -14.49 -4.65 -17.72
C ARG A 383 -14.70 -4.97 -16.24
N PHE A 384 -13.64 -4.86 -15.44
CA PHE A 384 -13.63 -5.21 -14.03
C PHE A 384 -13.52 -3.99 -13.11
N LEU A 385 -12.83 -2.95 -13.56
CA LEU A 385 -12.68 -1.69 -12.84
C LEU A 385 -13.60 -0.62 -13.42
N HIS A 386 -14.00 0.32 -12.57
CA HIS A 386 -14.69 1.51 -13.04
C HIS A 386 -13.75 2.35 -13.91
N CYS A 387 -14.26 2.86 -15.03
CA CYS A 387 -13.51 3.70 -15.95
C CYS A 387 -14.33 4.91 -16.38
N GLY A 388 -13.70 6.08 -16.35
CA GLY A 388 -14.14 7.23 -17.12
C GLY A 388 -13.94 7.01 -18.61
N LYS A 389 -14.47 7.95 -19.41
CA LYS A 389 -14.18 8.07 -20.83
C LYS A 389 -13.28 9.28 -21.05
N PRO A 390 -11.94 9.13 -21.12
CA PRO A 390 -11.04 10.26 -21.11
C PRO A 390 -11.22 11.27 -22.26
N ARG A 391 -11.73 10.83 -23.42
CA ARG A 391 -12.03 11.70 -24.57
C ARG A 391 -13.38 12.41 -24.49
N GLU A 392 -14.42 11.71 -24.02
CA GLU A 392 -15.79 12.23 -24.04
C GLU A 392 -16.13 13.00 -22.77
N GLN A 393 -15.68 12.55 -21.59
CA GLN A 393 -15.83 13.14 -20.25
C GLN A 393 -17.23 13.72 -19.90
N ARG A 394 -18.28 13.30 -20.61
CA ARG A 394 -19.65 13.82 -20.50
C ARG A 394 -20.45 13.16 -19.38
N THR A 395 -20.04 11.99 -18.92
CA THR A 395 -20.79 11.16 -17.97
C THR A 395 -19.97 10.83 -16.73
N TRP A 396 -20.62 10.29 -15.71
CA TRP A 396 -19.97 9.71 -14.54
C TRP A 396 -18.91 8.68 -14.96
N PRO A 397 -17.74 8.60 -14.30
CA PRO A 397 -17.28 9.37 -13.14
C PRO A 397 -16.80 10.81 -13.40
N CYS A 398 -16.72 11.27 -14.66
CA CYS A 398 -16.17 12.59 -14.98
C CYS A 398 -17.12 13.73 -14.58
N ARG A 399 -18.40 13.60 -14.92
CA ARG A 399 -19.47 14.57 -14.62
C ARG A 399 -20.62 13.93 -13.85
N THR A 400 -21.21 14.70 -12.94
CA THR A 400 -22.46 14.34 -12.26
C THR A 400 -23.63 14.29 -13.25
N ARG A 401 -24.77 13.72 -12.84
CA ARG A 401 -26.01 13.72 -13.66
C ARG A 401 -26.48 15.12 -14.04
N ASN A 402 -26.13 16.14 -13.26
CA ASN A 402 -26.50 17.54 -13.49
C ASN A 402 -25.44 18.29 -14.31
N GLY A 403 -24.52 17.57 -14.97
CA GLY A 403 -23.49 18.15 -15.84
C GLY A 403 -22.28 18.78 -15.12
N LYS A 404 -22.33 18.96 -13.80
CA LYS A 404 -21.19 19.49 -13.02
C LYS A 404 -20.01 18.53 -13.04
N LEU A 405 -18.79 19.05 -13.20
CA LEU A 405 -17.55 18.27 -13.08
C LEU A 405 -17.47 17.66 -11.67
N PHE A 406 -17.24 16.36 -11.61
CA PHE A 406 -17.02 15.63 -10.37
C PHE A 406 -15.56 15.20 -10.23
N CYS A 407 -14.96 14.75 -11.34
CA CYS A 407 -13.54 14.42 -11.37
C CYS A 407 -12.69 15.70 -11.44
N PRO A 408 -11.73 15.91 -10.54
CA PRO A 408 -10.86 17.08 -10.57
C PRO A 408 -9.95 17.11 -11.80
N PHE A 409 -9.71 15.95 -12.44
CA PHE A 409 -8.89 15.83 -13.64
C PHE A 409 -9.69 15.83 -14.95
N ALA A 410 -11.01 16.05 -14.88
CA ALA A 410 -11.85 16.14 -16.06
C ALA A 410 -12.03 17.61 -16.51
N GLY A 411 -11.96 17.82 -17.82
CA GLY A 411 -11.91 19.11 -18.49
C GLY A 411 -11.13 18.96 -19.80
N ALA A 412 -11.38 19.85 -20.76
CA ALA A 412 -10.68 19.83 -22.05
C ALA A 412 -9.17 20.04 -21.88
N ASN A 413 -8.78 20.87 -20.91
CA ASN A 413 -7.39 21.23 -20.63
C ASN A 413 -6.84 20.52 -19.37
N GLU A 414 -7.60 19.59 -18.81
CA GLU A 414 -7.22 18.91 -17.58
C GLU A 414 -6.47 17.59 -17.87
N ALA A 415 -5.76 17.09 -16.86
CA ALA A 415 -4.80 16.00 -16.98
C ALA A 415 -5.37 14.74 -17.66
N CYS A 416 -6.64 14.40 -17.45
CA CYS A 416 -7.24 13.20 -18.05
C CYS A 416 -7.32 13.28 -19.57
N ASN A 417 -7.71 14.44 -20.11
CA ASN A 417 -7.75 14.63 -21.56
C ASN A 417 -6.33 14.78 -22.13
N PHE A 418 -5.43 15.43 -21.40
CA PHE A 418 -4.03 15.55 -21.78
C PHE A 418 -3.38 14.17 -21.99
N TYR A 419 -3.44 13.29 -20.99
CA TYR A 419 -2.71 12.02 -21.03
C TYR A 419 -3.38 10.90 -21.83
N PHE A 420 -4.70 10.87 -21.89
CA PHE A 420 -5.44 9.77 -22.53
C PHE A 420 -6.32 10.22 -23.71
N GLY A 421 -6.53 11.53 -23.87
CA GLY A 421 -7.39 12.10 -24.91
C GLY A 421 -6.65 12.40 -26.21
N ARG A 422 -5.41 12.92 -26.13
CA ARG A 422 -4.56 13.31 -27.26
C ARG A 422 -3.97 12.10 -28.00
N ARG A 423 -3.66 12.24 -29.30
CA ARG A 423 -3.16 11.15 -30.16
C ARG A 423 -1.75 11.35 -30.70
N GLU A 424 -1.29 12.58 -30.84
CA GLU A 424 0.02 12.86 -31.44
C GLU A 424 1.10 12.88 -30.35
N LYS A 425 2.07 11.97 -30.47
CA LYS A 425 3.24 11.96 -29.62
C LYS A 425 4.30 12.84 -30.24
N GLU A 426 4.51 14.02 -29.67
CA GLU A 426 5.70 14.81 -29.98
C GLU A 426 6.94 14.17 -29.36
N ASP A 427 8.12 14.44 -29.92
CA ASP A 427 9.39 13.94 -29.36
C ASP A 427 9.58 14.32 -27.88
N PHE A 428 9.07 15.48 -27.46
CA PHE A 428 9.09 15.91 -26.05
C PHE A 428 8.24 15.00 -25.15
N GLU A 429 7.09 14.50 -25.63
CA GLU A 429 6.29 13.55 -24.86
C GLU A 429 7.06 12.23 -24.63
N VAL A 430 7.78 11.77 -25.66
CA VAL A 430 8.62 10.58 -25.57
C VAL A 430 9.70 10.77 -24.50
N LEU A 431 10.35 11.93 -24.44
CA LEU A 431 11.33 12.25 -23.41
C LEU A 431 10.72 12.25 -22.00
N MET A 432 9.56 12.88 -21.81
CA MET A 432 8.88 12.92 -20.51
C MET A 432 8.44 11.53 -20.03
N TRP A 433 8.08 10.63 -20.94
CA TRP A 433 7.83 9.22 -20.59
C TRP A 433 9.11 8.47 -20.24
N ARG A 434 10.21 8.68 -20.98
CA ARG A 434 11.53 8.10 -20.66
C ARG A 434 12.00 8.50 -19.26
N LEU A 435 11.84 9.78 -18.88
CA LEU A 435 12.16 10.26 -17.53
C LEU A 435 11.34 9.52 -16.45
N ARG A 436 10.04 9.31 -16.66
CA ARG A 436 9.21 8.54 -15.71
C ARG A 436 9.71 7.10 -15.57
N TYR A 437 10.07 6.45 -16.67
CA TYR A 437 10.64 5.10 -16.61
C TYR A 437 11.98 5.07 -15.87
N LYS A 438 12.82 6.10 -16.01
CA LYS A 438 14.05 6.22 -15.22
C LYS A 438 13.77 6.32 -13.72
N VAL A 439 12.78 7.13 -13.32
CA VAL A 439 12.31 7.22 -11.93
C VAL A 439 11.79 5.86 -11.43
N PHE A 440 11.04 5.12 -12.25
CA PHE A 440 10.60 3.78 -11.88
C PHE A 440 11.76 2.81 -11.69
N GLU A 441 12.77 2.84 -12.56
CA GLU A 441 13.98 2.02 -12.38
C GLU A 441 14.73 2.34 -11.08
N GLU A 442 14.87 3.61 -10.72
CA GLU A 442 15.50 3.99 -9.45
C GLU A 442 14.66 3.56 -8.23
N LYS A 443 13.34 3.66 -8.34
CA LYS A 443 12.41 3.13 -7.33
C LYS A 443 12.50 1.61 -7.22
N GLU A 444 12.67 0.91 -8.32
CA GLU A 444 12.83 -0.55 -8.37
C GLU A 444 14.06 -0.99 -7.55
N HIS A 445 15.19 -0.30 -7.73
CA HIS A 445 16.39 -0.51 -6.91
C HIS A 445 16.17 -0.15 -5.43
N SER A 446 15.46 0.95 -5.18
CA SER A 446 15.17 1.41 -3.80
C SER A 446 14.29 0.42 -3.02
N LEU A 447 13.33 -0.21 -3.68
CA LEU A 447 12.45 -1.21 -3.07
C LEU A 447 13.09 -2.61 -3.00
N ALA A 448 14.21 -2.82 -3.68
CA ALA A 448 14.92 -4.11 -3.68
C ALA A 448 15.35 -4.53 -2.27
N ASN A 449 15.74 -3.59 -1.39
CA ASN A 449 16.12 -3.90 0.00
C ASN A 449 14.97 -4.54 0.78
N TYR A 450 13.75 -3.98 0.64
CA TYR A 450 12.55 -4.55 1.27
C TYR A 450 12.23 -5.91 0.68
N LYS A 451 12.22 -6.05 -0.66
CA LYS A 451 11.93 -7.33 -1.32
C LYS A 451 12.93 -8.41 -0.94
N ALA A 452 14.22 -8.07 -0.89
CA ALA A 452 15.27 -8.98 -0.47
C ALA A 452 15.11 -9.40 0.99
N MET A 453 14.72 -8.49 1.88
CA MET A 453 14.43 -8.85 3.27
C MET A 453 13.23 -9.78 3.41
N ASP A 454 12.15 -9.54 2.67
CA ASP A 454 10.98 -10.42 2.68
C ASP A 454 11.36 -11.83 2.21
N ILE A 455 12.09 -11.95 1.09
CA ILE A 455 12.59 -13.25 0.59
C ILE A 455 13.50 -13.92 1.61
N LEU A 456 14.44 -13.17 2.21
CA LEU A 456 15.39 -13.70 3.17
C LEU A 456 14.68 -14.33 4.38
N LEU A 457 13.75 -13.61 5.00
CA LEU A 457 13.07 -14.10 6.21
C LEU A 457 12.05 -15.20 5.92
N ARG A 458 11.47 -15.25 4.72
CA ARG A 458 10.65 -16.40 4.29
C ARG A 458 11.47 -17.66 4.07
N ASN A 459 12.73 -17.54 3.65
CA ASN A 459 13.62 -18.68 3.41
C ASN A 459 14.24 -19.25 4.71
N PHE A 460 14.63 -18.38 5.64
CA PHE A 460 15.30 -18.80 6.89
C PHE A 460 14.37 -18.82 8.11
N SER A 461 13.13 -18.34 8.01
CA SER A 461 12.21 -18.05 9.12
C SER A 461 12.72 -16.99 10.09
N LEU A 462 11.83 -16.34 10.83
CA LEU A 462 12.25 -15.35 11.83
C LEU A 462 12.97 -15.99 13.01
N SER A 463 12.64 -17.22 13.41
CA SER A 463 13.30 -17.91 14.54
C SER A 463 14.80 -18.10 14.30
N TRP A 464 15.22 -18.22 13.04
CA TRP A 464 16.64 -18.20 12.67
C TRP A 464 17.33 -16.92 13.13
N LEU A 465 16.69 -15.74 13.05
CA LEU A 465 17.31 -14.48 13.51
C LEU A 465 17.67 -14.49 15.01
N PHE A 466 17.09 -15.40 15.78
CA PHE A 466 17.28 -15.52 17.22
C PHE A 466 18.35 -16.55 17.60
N ASP A 467 18.90 -17.28 16.62
CA ASP A 467 19.91 -18.31 16.88
C ASP A 467 21.32 -17.67 17.00
N ASP A 468 21.91 -17.78 18.19
CA ASP A 468 23.23 -17.19 18.47
C ASP A 468 24.37 -17.83 17.66
N THR A 469 24.19 -19.04 17.12
CA THR A 469 25.21 -19.71 16.31
C THR A 469 25.55 -18.94 15.04
N ILE A 470 24.59 -18.17 14.50
CA ILE A 470 24.75 -17.37 13.28
C ILE A 470 25.81 -16.30 13.44
N LYS A 471 25.90 -15.68 14.62
CA LYS A 471 26.91 -14.65 14.91
C LYS A 471 28.33 -15.17 14.69
N ASN A 472 28.52 -16.49 14.81
CA ASN A 472 29.83 -17.12 14.76
C ASN A 472 30.21 -17.64 13.35
N VAL A 473 29.24 -17.77 12.43
CA VAL A 473 29.46 -18.40 11.11
C VAL A 473 29.01 -17.57 9.92
N CYS A 474 28.15 -16.56 10.12
CA CYS A 474 27.50 -15.82 9.05
C CYS A 474 28.20 -14.50 8.76
N LYS A 475 28.53 -14.28 7.48
CA LYS A 475 29.08 -13.01 6.98
C LYS A 475 27.94 -12.06 6.58
N GLY A 476 26.87 -12.65 6.10
CA GLY A 476 25.75 -12.02 5.43
C GLY A 476 25.07 -13.02 4.50
N PHE A 477 24.29 -12.49 3.58
CA PHE A 477 23.45 -13.26 2.69
C PHE A 477 23.58 -12.81 1.25
N VAL A 478 23.26 -13.73 0.36
CA VAL A 478 22.98 -13.43 -1.04
C VAL A 478 21.54 -13.82 -1.30
N VAL A 479 20.76 -12.88 -1.79
CA VAL A 479 19.35 -13.06 -2.14
C VAL A 479 19.20 -12.85 -3.63
N ASP A 480 18.68 -13.84 -4.33
CA ASP A 480 18.27 -13.71 -5.73
C ASP A 480 16.75 -13.53 -5.81
N ILE A 481 16.32 -12.36 -6.27
CA ILE A 481 14.91 -12.00 -6.42
C ILE A 481 14.24 -12.88 -7.48
N ALA A 482 14.92 -13.17 -8.59
CA ALA A 482 14.33 -13.94 -9.69
C ALA A 482 14.12 -15.41 -9.30
N GLY A 483 15.13 -16.01 -8.66
CA GLY A 483 15.05 -17.36 -8.10
C GLY A 483 14.23 -17.47 -6.81
N GLU A 484 13.93 -16.35 -6.14
CA GLU A 484 13.38 -16.30 -4.77
C GLU A 484 14.21 -17.10 -3.75
N THR A 485 15.52 -17.16 -3.97
CA THR A 485 16.41 -17.94 -3.12
C THR A 485 17.24 -17.02 -2.25
N ALA A 486 17.55 -17.50 -1.05
CA ALA A 486 18.49 -16.86 -0.16
C ALA A 486 19.47 -17.91 0.35
N HIS A 487 20.76 -17.56 0.36
CA HIS A 487 21.81 -18.43 0.90
C HIS A 487 22.76 -17.64 1.79
N ILE A 488 23.28 -18.33 2.80
CA ILE A 488 24.24 -17.78 3.76
C ILE A 488 25.61 -17.69 3.08
N GLU A 489 26.23 -16.52 3.13
CA GLU A 489 27.65 -16.38 2.84
C GLU A 489 28.43 -16.71 4.12
N ARG A 490 29.08 -17.88 4.17
CA ARG A 490 29.81 -18.34 5.36
C ARG A 490 31.13 -17.58 5.48
N ASN A 491 31.39 -16.99 6.66
CA ASN A 491 32.62 -16.38 7.17
C ASN A 491 32.29 -15.41 8.30
N LYS A 492 33.17 -15.17 9.28
CA LYS A 492 32.91 -14.12 10.29
C LYS A 492 32.94 -12.71 9.66
N SER A 493 31.94 -11.88 9.94
CA SER A 493 31.86 -10.46 9.52
C SER A 493 31.50 -9.55 10.68
N VAL A 494 32.11 -8.37 10.71
CA VAL A 494 31.80 -7.29 11.67
C VAL A 494 30.36 -6.78 11.55
N LEU A 495 29.72 -6.96 10.38
CA LEU A 495 28.32 -6.61 10.14
C LEU A 495 27.66 -7.55 9.14
N PHE A 496 26.40 -7.91 9.39
CA PHE A 496 25.63 -8.65 8.41
C PHE A 496 25.23 -7.74 7.24
N TYR A 497 25.32 -8.30 6.05
CA TYR A 497 24.82 -7.66 4.85
C TYR A 497 23.93 -8.59 4.06
N VAL A 498 23.16 -8.02 3.15
CA VAL A 498 22.44 -8.74 2.11
C VAL A 498 22.92 -8.21 0.78
N LYS A 499 23.51 -9.08 -0.04
CA LYS A 499 23.77 -8.83 -1.46
C LYS A 499 22.53 -9.24 -2.24
N ILE A 500 22.04 -8.34 -3.07
CA ILE A 500 20.82 -8.54 -3.85
C ILE A 500 21.22 -8.83 -5.29
N LYS A 501 20.62 -9.89 -5.85
CA LYS A 501 20.74 -10.25 -7.25
C LYS A 501 19.39 -10.38 -7.92
N ARG A 502 19.37 -10.26 -9.24
CA ARG A 502 18.23 -10.63 -10.09
C ARG A 502 18.75 -11.28 -11.35
N GLY A 503 18.42 -12.55 -11.56
CA GLY A 503 18.86 -13.28 -12.76
C GLY A 503 20.39 -13.43 -12.85
N GLY A 504 21.09 -13.35 -11.72
CA GLY A 504 22.56 -13.39 -11.65
C GLY A 504 23.24 -12.02 -11.56
N GLU A 505 22.59 -10.94 -12.02
CA GLU A 505 23.08 -9.57 -11.97
C GLU A 505 23.00 -8.97 -10.57
N GLU A 506 24.01 -8.22 -10.13
CA GLU A 506 24.04 -7.58 -8.81
C GLU A 506 23.23 -6.26 -8.82
N LEU A 507 22.17 -6.22 -8.02
CA LEU A 507 21.31 -5.02 -7.89
C LEU A 507 21.77 -4.08 -6.79
N GLY A 508 22.54 -4.58 -5.82
CA GLY A 508 23.06 -3.79 -4.72
C GLY A 508 23.35 -4.60 -3.47
N LYS A 509 23.72 -3.88 -2.41
CA LYS A 509 24.07 -4.46 -1.11
C LYS A 509 23.66 -3.52 0.00
N PHE A 510 23.01 -4.04 1.03
CA PHE A 510 22.64 -3.27 2.22
C PHE A 510 23.01 -3.99 3.50
N ARG A 511 23.07 -3.26 4.60
CA ARG A 511 23.42 -3.79 5.93
C ARG A 511 22.19 -3.89 6.81
N PHE A 512 22.24 -4.80 7.78
CA PHE A 512 21.23 -4.90 8.82
C PHE A 512 21.84 -5.32 10.16
N ASP A 513 21.08 -5.04 11.21
CA ASP A 513 21.36 -5.44 12.58
C ASP A 513 20.11 -5.99 13.27
N ILE A 514 20.32 -6.78 14.32
CA ILE A 514 19.28 -7.42 15.11
C ILE A 514 19.59 -7.17 16.57
N ILE A 515 18.65 -6.54 17.26
CA ILE A 515 18.88 -5.99 18.60
C ILE A 515 17.78 -6.49 19.54
N THR A 516 18.13 -6.76 20.80
CA THR A 516 17.12 -7.09 21.82
C THR A 516 16.32 -5.85 22.14
N LEU A 517 15.00 -5.97 22.33
CA LEU A 517 14.20 -4.82 22.78
C LEU A 517 14.61 -4.29 24.16
N ASN A 518 15.22 -5.11 25.01
CA ASN A 518 15.78 -4.68 26.30
C ASN A 518 16.96 -3.72 26.14
N ASP A 519 17.65 -3.75 25.01
CA ASP A 519 18.79 -2.90 24.72
C ASP A 519 18.35 -1.59 24.01
N VAL A 520 17.04 -1.38 23.85
CA VAL A 520 16.46 -0.15 23.29
C VAL A 520 16.04 0.75 24.43
N ILE A 521 16.59 1.96 24.48
CA ILE A 521 16.25 2.98 25.46
C ILE A 521 15.22 3.90 24.82
N VAL A 522 14.03 3.90 25.42
CA VAL A 522 12.94 4.79 25.08
C VAL A 522 13.02 5.98 26.04
N GLU A 523 13.48 7.11 25.54
CA GLU A 523 13.51 8.39 26.27
C GLU A 523 12.31 9.25 25.90
N ASP A 524 12.02 10.25 26.73
CA ASP A 524 10.92 11.21 26.58
C ASP A 524 11.08 12.13 25.35
N GLU A 525 12.28 12.21 24.76
CA GLU A 525 12.51 12.98 23.54
C GLU A 525 11.64 12.47 22.38
N GLU A 526 10.69 13.25 21.88
CA GLU A 526 9.69 12.78 20.91
C GLU A 526 10.28 12.27 19.58
N GLU A 527 11.48 12.72 19.22
CA GLU A 527 12.07 12.54 17.88
C GLU A 527 13.21 11.52 17.81
N SER A 528 13.62 10.92 18.92
CA SER A 528 14.84 10.10 19.00
C SER A 528 14.62 8.71 19.61
N LEU A 529 15.50 7.77 19.30
CA LEU A 529 15.57 6.44 19.89
C LEU A 529 17.04 6.08 20.09
N ILE A 530 17.42 5.69 21.30
CA ILE A 530 18.77 5.23 21.59
C ILE A 530 18.76 3.71 21.61
N VAL A 531 19.68 3.11 20.87
CA VAL A 531 19.78 1.65 20.76
C VAL A 531 21.18 1.20 21.13
N LYS A 532 21.28 0.31 22.11
CA LYS A 532 22.54 -0.30 22.54
C LYS A 532 22.70 -1.68 21.92
N ARG A 533 23.89 -2.00 21.45
CA ARG A 533 24.21 -3.31 20.91
C ARG A 533 25.58 -3.75 21.41
N LYS A 534 25.64 -4.91 22.05
CA LYS A 534 26.91 -5.54 22.41
C LYS A 534 27.77 -5.82 21.17
N LEU A 535 29.08 -5.59 21.30
CA LEU A 535 30.04 -5.96 20.27
C LEU A 535 29.98 -7.46 20.00
N ARG A 536 30.09 -7.83 18.73
CA ARG A 536 30.25 -9.22 18.29
C ARG A 536 31.69 -9.65 18.52
N GLU A 537 31.91 -10.95 18.73
CA GLU A 537 33.25 -11.52 18.91
C GLU A 537 34.21 -11.07 17.79
N ILE A 538 33.76 -11.10 16.55
CA ILE A 538 34.55 -10.69 15.38
C ILE A 538 34.91 -9.20 15.35
N GLU A 539 34.10 -8.33 15.95
CA GLU A 539 34.38 -6.89 16.06
C GLU A 539 35.50 -6.66 17.08
N ILE A 540 35.47 -7.41 18.19
CA ILE A 540 36.52 -7.43 19.22
C ILE A 540 37.81 -8.03 18.63
N GLU A 541 37.74 -9.20 17.99
CA GLU A 541 38.87 -9.90 17.37
C GLU A 541 39.62 -9.05 16.34
N ARG A 542 38.88 -8.26 15.53
CA ARG A 542 39.47 -7.46 14.44
C ARG A 542 39.72 -6.01 14.79
N GLY A 543 39.18 -5.51 15.90
CA GLY A 543 39.19 -4.08 16.23
C GLY A 543 38.46 -3.21 15.20
N ILE A 544 37.47 -3.77 14.48
CA ILE A 544 36.69 -3.06 13.46
C ILE A 544 35.20 -3.14 13.83
N ILE A 545 34.56 -1.99 13.91
CA ILE A 545 33.15 -1.86 14.30
C ILE A 545 32.26 -1.84 13.06
N GLY A 546 31.19 -2.66 13.09
CA GLY A 546 30.17 -2.74 12.07
C GLY A 546 28.92 -1.95 12.44
N THR A 547 28.66 -0.85 11.74
CA THR A 547 27.42 -0.06 11.88
C THR A 547 26.63 0.05 10.58
N VAL A 548 25.30 0.18 10.73
CA VAL A 548 24.41 0.73 9.71
C VAL A 548 24.69 2.23 9.57
N LYS A 549 24.65 2.78 8.34
CA LYS A 549 25.29 4.08 8.04
C LYS A 549 24.35 5.24 7.70
N LYS A 550 23.07 5.01 7.41
CA LYS A 550 22.19 6.02 6.77
C LYS A 550 20.74 5.93 7.26
N SER A 551 19.78 6.17 6.37
CA SER A 551 18.36 5.87 6.53
C SER A 551 18.17 4.38 6.77
N VAL A 552 17.45 4.09 7.84
CA VAL A 552 17.17 2.74 8.30
C VAL A 552 15.69 2.62 8.58
N VAL A 553 15.17 1.41 8.44
CA VAL A 553 13.83 1.06 8.91
C VAL A 553 13.98 0.08 10.05
N ALA A 554 13.27 0.38 11.13
CA ALA A 554 13.22 -0.45 12.31
C ALA A 554 11.90 -1.22 12.32
N TYR A 555 11.98 -2.54 12.39
CA TYR A 555 10.83 -3.43 12.52
C TYR A 555 10.89 -4.16 13.86
N ILE A 556 9.77 -4.21 14.58
CA ILE A 556 9.63 -5.13 15.71
C ILE A 556 9.26 -6.49 15.12
N VAL A 557 10.11 -7.50 15.29
CA VAL A 557 9.89 -8.84 14.74
C VAL A 557 9.67 -9.85 15.86
N GLN A 558 8.66 -10.70 15.67
CA GLN A 558 8.29 -11.81 16.56
C GLN A 558 8.40 -13.14 15.80
N PRO A 559 8.78 -14.26 16.45
CA PRO A 559 8.99 -15.56 15.79
C PRO A 559 7.81 -16.05 14.96
N GLN A 560 6.58 -15.72 15.36
CA GLN A 560 5.34 -16.15 14.68
C GLN A 560 4.98 -15.36 13.41
N LEU A 561 5.65 -14.25 13.11
CA LEU A 561 5.33 -13.45 11.93
C LEU A 561 5.82 -14.12 10.65
N ILE A 562 5.04 -14.00 9.58
CA ILE A 562 5.33 -14.63 8.28
C ILE A 562 6.14 -13.73 7.37
N SER A 563 5.91 -12.42 7.45
CA SER A 563 6.71 -11.41 6.77
C SER A 563 7.02 -10.28 7.75
N PRO A 564 8.28 -9.81 7.83
CA PRO A 564 8.64 -8.66 8.64
C PRO A 564 7.96 -7.38 8.15
N LEU A 565 7.66 -7.28 6.84
CA LEU A 565 7.15 -6.07 6.20
C LEU A 565 5.67 -5.80 6.49
N LEU A 566 5.01 -6.73 7.17
CA LEU A 566 3.66 -6.59 7.72
C LEU A 566 3.70 -6.48 9.25
N SER A 567 4.83 -6.01 9.81
CA SER A 567 4.98 -5.80 11.25
C SER A 567 5.01 -4.32 11.62
N ILE A 568 4.96 -4.06 12.93
CA ILE A 568 5.15 -2.73 13.52
C ILE A 568 6.52 -2.18 13.11
N ASN A 569 6.55 -0.97 12.59
CA ASN A 569 7.76 -0.36 12.03
C ASN A 569 7.79 1.17 12.13
N THR A 570 8.99 1.71 11.97
CA THR A 570 9.21 3.14 11.86
C THR A 570 10.47 3.43 11.01
N PHE A 571 10.49 4.60 10.38
CA PHE A 571 11.64 5.09 9.61
C PHE A 571 12.51 5.97 10.47
N LEU A 572 13.82 5.73 10.42
CA LEU A 572 14.81 6.41 11.24
C LEU A 572 16.03 6.78 10.41
N MET A 573 16.81 7.73 10.93
CA MET A 573 18.13 8.06 10.46
C MET A 573 19.14 7.85 11.57
N VAL A 574 20.27 7.24 11.24
CA VAL A 574 21.44 7.20 12.12
C VAL A 574 22.09 8.59 12.10
N LYS A 575 21.99 9.33 13.20
CA LYS A 575 22.67 10.63 13.35
C LYS A 575 24.13 10.43 13.73
N ASP A 576 24.36 9.57 14.72
CA ASP A 576 25.69 9.24 15.20
C ASP A 576 25.73 7.82 15.78
N SER A 577 26.94 7.30 15.99
CA SER A 577 27.17 6.05 16.70
C SER A 577 28.41 6.13 17.59
N ASP A 578 28.24 5.84 18.87
CA ASP A 578 29.32 5.83 19.86
C ASP A 578 29.71 4.41 20.27
N LEU A 579 30.89 4.28 20.85
CA LEU A 579 31.36 3.06 21.51
C LEU A 579 31.55 3.35 23.01
N ASP A 580 30.78 2.66 23.86
CA ASP A 580 30.97 2.65 25.30
C ASP A 580 31.34 1.23 25.75
N LYS A 581 32.60 1.04 26.16
CA LYS A 581 33.18 -0.24 26.55
C LYS A 581 32.97 -1.32 25.47
N ASP A 582 32.07 -2.26 25.72
CA ASP A 582 31.76 -3.40 24.86
C ASP A 582 30.42 -3.23 24.13
N GLU A 583 29.89 -2.01 24.07
CA GLU A 583 28.59 -1.70 23.46
C GLU A 583 28.70 -0.55 22.44
N ILE A 584 28.01 -0.72 21.32
CA ILE A 584 27.76 0.34 20.34
C ILE A 584 26.44 1.01 20.70
N ILE A 585 26.43 2.32 20.71
CA ILE A 585 25.24 3.13 20.94
C ILE A 585 24.85 3.79 19.62
N TYR A 586 23.67 3.48 19.11
CA TYR A 586 23.06 4.16 17.96
C TYR A 586 22.17 5.29 18.45
N TYR A 587 22.38 6.49 17.91
CA TYR A 587 21.47 7.63 18.08
C TYR A 587 20.60 7.75 16.83
N LEU A 588 19.37 7.24 16.92
CA LEU A 588 18.43 7.19 15.82
C LEU A 588 17.42 8.32 15.95
N TYR A 589 17.09 9.00 14.86
CA TYR A 589 16.12 10.10 14.86
C TYR A 589 15.09 9.93 13.75
N SER A 590 13.89 10.48 13.96
CA SER A 590 12.90 10.58 12.90
C SER A 590 13.41 11.47 11.75
N PRO A 591 13.30 11.03 10.48
CA PRO A 591 13.77 11.81 9.34
C PRO A 591 12.89 13.03 9.03
N SER A 592 11.70 13.14 9.62
CA SER A 592 10.84 14.31 9.47
C SER A 592 9.81 14.46 10.59
N VAL A 593 9.30 15.68 10.78
CA VAL A 593 8.21 16.01 11.72
C VAL A 593 6.92 15.23 11.41
N VAL A 594 6.70 14.87 10.14
CA VAL A 594 5.51 14.11 9.72
C VAL A 594 5.48 12.71 10.34
N LEU A 595 6.65 12.16 10.69
CA LEU A 595 6.80 10.81 11.24
C LEU A 595 6.90 10.77 12.77
N TYR A 596 6.90 11.92 13.46
CA TYR A 596 7.00 11.99 14.92
C TYR A 596 5.90 11.19 15.61
N ASN A 597 4.65 11.29 15.11
CA ASN A 597 3.54 10.52 15.66
C ASN A 597 3.75 9.00 15.48
N ASN A 598 4.24 8.55 14.31
CA ASN A 598 4.53 7.14 14.08
C ASN A 598 5.66 6.64 15.02
N LEU A 599 6.73 7.42 15.21
CA LEU A 599 7.81 7.07 16.13
C LEU A 599 7.31 6.99 17.58
N ARG A 600 6.44 7.91 18.00
CA ARG A 600 5.81 7.89 19.33
C ARG A 600 4.99 6.60 19.55
N LEU A 601 4.14 6.25 18.59
CA LEU A 601 3.37 4.98 18.64
C LEU A 601 4.32 3.77 18.67
N PHE A 602 5.42 3.81 17.92
CA PHE A 602 6.44 2.77 17.87
C PHE A 602 7.14 2.58 19.23
N LYS A 603 7.52 3.67 19.91
CA LYS A 603 8.08 3.64 21.26
C LYS A 603 7.16 2.94 22.25
N TYR A 604 5.87 3.26 22.22
CA TYR A 604 4.89 2.63 23.11
C TYR A 604 4.75 1.13 22.86
N TYR A 605 4.89 0.67 21.61
CA TYR A 605 4.96 -0.77 21.32
C TYR A 605 6.18 -1.43 21.95
N ILE A 606 7.36 -0.81 21.87
CA ILE A 606 8.59 -1.35 22.49
C ILE A 606 8.38 -1.52 23.98
N GLU A 607 7.90 -0.48 24.67
CA GLU A 607 7.70 -0.51 26.12
C GLU A 607 6.71 -1.61 26.54
N ASN A 608 5.59 -1.73 25.83
CA ASN A 608 4.59 -2.71 26.17
C ASN A 608 5.06 -4.15 25.90
N ILE A 609 5.70 -4.39 24.75
CA ILE A 609 6.22 -5.72 24.41
C ILE A 609 7.30 -6.14 25.41
N ARG A 610 8.15 -5.20 25.85
CA ARG A 610 9.14 -5.40 26.91
C ARG A 610 8.48 -5.76 28.24
N ASN A 611 7.47 -5.01 28.66
CA ASN A 611 6.77 -5.24 29.93
C ASN A 611 6.07 -6.61 30.00
N ASN A 612 5.67 -7.17 28.85
CA ASN A 612 5.07 -8.51 28.77
C ASN A 612 6.09 -9.65 28.54
N ASN A 613 7.39 -9.36 28.50
CA ASN A 613 8.46 -10.33 28.20
C ASN A 613 8.21 -11.15 26.91
N ALA A 614 7.56 -10.55 25.90
CA ALA A 614 7.29 -11.25 24.66
C ALA A 614 8.60 -11.43 23.84
N PRO A 615 8.84 -12.60 23.24
CA PRO A 615 10.04 -12.84 22.46
C PRO A 615 10.01 -12.01 21.18
N ALA A 616 10.64 -10.84 21.21
CA ALA A 616 10.69 -9.91 20.10
C ALA A 616 12.09 -9.28 19.98
N ARG A 617 12.46 -8.94 18.75
CA ARG A 617 13.72 -8.24 18.43
C ARG A 617 13.42 -7.02 17.60
N LEU A 618 14.33 -6.06 17.64
CA LEU A 618 14.39 -4.96 16.69
C LEU A 618 15.24 -5.40 15.51
N LEU A 619 14.64 -5.50 14.32
CA LEU A 619 15.36 -5.66 13.06
C LEU A 619 15.58 -4.26 12.47
N LEU A 620 16.84 -3.85 12.34
CA LEU A 620 17.22 -2.55 11.79
C LEU A 620 17.95 -2.78 10.46
N PHE A 621 17.44 -2.28 9.34
CA PHE A 621 18.14 -2.42 8.06
C PHE A 621 18.13 -1.16 7.23
N GLU A 622 19.17 -0.99 6.42
CA GLU A 622 19.32 0.17 5.54
C GLU A 622 18.29 0.10 4.40
N ALA A 623 17.42 1.09 4.33
CA ALA A 623 16.51 1.26 3.20
C ALA A 623 16.14 2.74 3.03
N PRO A 624 16.04 3.21 1.77
CA PRO A 624 15.65 4.58 1.50
C PRO A 624 14.15 4.81 1.77
N ALA A 625 13.80 6.05 2.08
CA ALA A 625 12.42 6.52 2.03
C ALA A 625 11.96 6.63 0.57
N ASN A 626 10.69 6.34 0.29
CA ASN A 626 10.13 6.36 -1.05
C ASN A 626 9.65 7.77 -1.44
N LEU A 627 10.45 8.50 -2.22
CA LEU A 627 10.13 9.86 -2.69
C LEU A 627 9.58 9.93 -4.12
N THR A 628 9.33 8.79 -4.77
CA THR A 628 8.96 8.70 -6.21
C THR A 628 7.77 9.60 -6.59
N ILE A 629 6.80 9.79 -5.69
CA ILE A 629 5.65 10.63 -6.01
C ILE A 629 6.03 12.09 -6.23
N MET A 630 7.04 12.61 -5.52
CA MET A 630 7.51 13.98 -5.68
C MET A 630 8.21 14.16 -7.03
N GLU A 631 9.04 13.20 -7.42
CA GLU A 631 9.74 13.19 -8.72
C GLU A 631 8.74 13.12 -9.89
N LEU A 632 7.75 12.21 -9.81
CA LEU A 632 6.71 12.10 -10.84
C LEU A 632 5.85 13.36 -10.93
N ARG A 633 5.57 14.03 -9.81
CA ARG A 633 4.85 15.32 -9.79
C ARG A 633 5.62 16.40 -10.52
N ALA A 634 6.92 16.53 -10.26
CA ALA A 634 7.76 17.49 -10.96
C ALA A 634 7.73 17.23 -12.49
N ILE A 635 7.81 15.96 -12.91
CA ILE A 635 7.71 15.58 -14.32
C ILE A 635 6.31 15.86 -14.90
N ASP A 636 5.22 15.61 -14.17
CA ASP A 636 3.85 15.95 -14.62
C ASP A 636 3.70 17.44 -14.89
N VAL A 637 4.07 18.27 -13.92
CA VAL A 637 3.89 19.71 -14.03
C VAL A 637 4.70 20.25 -15.21
N LEU A 638 5.96 19.84 -15.33
CA LEU A 638 6.81 20.24 -16.45
C LEU A 638 6.22 19.80 -17.80
N HIS A 639 5.72 18.56 -17.88
CA HIS A 639 5.17 17.99 -19.10
C HIS A 639 3.92 18.76 -19.57
N ARG A 640 2.97 19.03 -18.67
CA ARG A 640 1.75 19.78 -19.01
C ARG A 640 2.06 21.25 -19.30
N TYR A 641 2.98 21.86 -18.56
CA TYR A 641 3.36 23.26 -18.75
C TYR A 641 3.97 23.54 -20.14
N ILE A 642 4.94 22.73 -20.57
CA ILE A 642 5.56 22.88 -21.89
C ILE A 642 4.55 22.67 -23.01
N ALA A 643 3.63 21.71 -22.84
CA ALA A 643 2.55 21.52 -23.79
C ALA A 643 1.62 22.75 -23.88
N THR A 644 1.33 23.42 -22.77
CA THR A 644 0.56 24.68 -22.74
C THR A 644 1.30 25.82 -23.43
N ILE A 645 2.63 25.95 -23.23
CA ILE A 645 3.43 26.99 -23.91
C ILE A 645 3.36 26.82 -25.43
N LYS A 646 3.54 25.60 -25.93
CA LYS A 646 3.45 25.31 -27.37
C LYS A 646 2.08 25.66 -27.97
N MET A 647 1.02 25.62 -27.15
CA MET A 647 -0.35 25.97 -27.55
C MET A 647 -0.66 27.48 -27.47
N GLY A 648 0.24 28.31 -26.92
CA GLY A 648 0.09 29.77 -26.89
C GLY A 648 -0.92 30.33 -25.87
N GLU A 649 -1.33 29.55 -24.87
CA GLU A 649 -2.41 29.91 -23.94
C GLU A 649 -1.88 30.67 -22.69
N SER A 650 -1.93 32.01 -22.71
CA SER A 650 -1.34 32.88 -21.68
C SER A 650 -2.00 32.79 -20.29
N MET A 651 -3.31 32.57 -20.23
CA MET A 651 -4.09 32.52 -18.98
C MET A 651 -3.82 31.23 -18.19
N GLU A 652 -3.56 30.14 -18.91
CA GLU A 652 -3.29 28.82 -18.37
C GLU A 652 -1.83 28.70 -17.89
N ARG A 653 -0.93 29.45 -18.54
CA ARG A 653 0.45 29.70 -18.09
C ARG A 653 0.51 30.26 -16.66
N MET A 654 -0.34 31.25 -16.33
CA MET A 654 -0.42 31.80 -14.96
C MET A 654 -0.97 30.82 -13.92
N LYS A 655 -1.91 29.95 -14.29
CA LYS A 655 -2.49 28.95 -13.37
C LYS A 655 -1.46 27.93 -12.90
N ILE A 656 -0.61 27.44 -13.81
CA ILE A 656 0.45 26.46 -13.50
C ILE A 656 1.60 27.11 -12.71
N VAL A 657 1.96 28.36 -13.03
CA VAL A 657 2.97 29.15 -12.28
C VAL A 657 2.53 29.33 -10.82
N ASN A 658 1.25 29.65 -10.60
CA ASN A 658 0.69 29.76 -9.26
C ASN A 658 0.65 28.41 -8.51
N GLU A 659 0.46 27.28 -9.22
CA GLU A 659 0.54 25.93 -8.61
C GLU A 659 1.96 25.58 -8.15
N LEU A 660 2.99 26.17 -8.76
CA LEU A 660 4.41 25.93 -8.45
C LEU A 660 5.03 26.92 -7.46
N GLY A 661 4.39 28.07 -7.23
CA GLY A 661 4.94 29.13 -6.37
C GLY A 661 6.19 29.82 -6.92
N LEU A 662 6.43 29.76 -8.24
CA LEU A 662 7.58 30.35 -8.92
C LEU A 662 7.27 31.74 -9.49
N SER A 663 8.29 32.58 -9.67
CA SER A 663 8.15 33.86 -10.39
C SER A 663 8.24 33.65 -11.93
N SER A 664 7.58 34.50 -12.72
CA SER A 664 7.59 34.37 -14.19
C SER A 664 8.99 34.48 -14.79
N ASN A 665 9.86 35.30 -14.19
CA ASN A 665 11.19 35.60 -14.72
C ASN A 665 12.22 34.49 -14.45
N GLU A 666 12.13 33.78 -13.32
CA GLU A 666 12.99 32.63 -13.04
C GLU A 666 12.66 31.47 -14.00
N LEU A 667 11.36 31.32 -14.30
CA LEU A 667 10.86 30.26 -15.14
C LEU A 667 11.21 30.45 -16.63
N ASP A 668 11.17 31.68 -17.15
CA ASP A 668 11.57 31.95 -18.54
C ASP A 668 13.05 31.60 -18.81
N LYS A 669 13.94 31.85 -17.82
CA LYS A 669 15.35 31.44 -17.89
C LYS A 669 15.53 29.93 -17.88
N GLU A 670 14.69 29.23 -17.12
CA GLU A 670 14.72 27.77 -17.06
C GLU A 670 14.19 27.12 -18.34
N ILE A 671 13.22 27.76 -19.01
CA ILE A 671 12.72 27.34 -20.34
C ILE A 671 13.82 27.47 -21.40
N GLU A 672 14.58 28.56 -21.41
CA GLU A 672 15.73 28.71 -22.33
C GLU A 672 16.74 27.58 -22.11
N LEU A 673 17.09 27.30 -20.86
CA LEU A 673 18.01 26.21 -20.51
C LEU A 673 17.47 24.83 -20.95
N ILE A 674 16.17 24.57 -20.76
CA ILE A 674 15.55 23.31 -21.19
C ILE A 674 15.54 23.19 -22.71
N ASN A 675 15.25 24.27 -23.44
CA ASN A 675 15.27 24.28 -24.90
C ASN A 675 16.69 24.05 -25.45
N GLU A 676 17.71 24.64 -24.83
CA GLU A 676 19.12 24.37 -25.14
C GLU A 676 19.45 22.88 -24.93
N VAL A 677 19.12 22.32 -23.76
CA VAL A 677 19.34 20.90 -23.44
C VAL A 677 18.56 19.98 -24.37
N LEU A 678 17.33 20.35 -24.76
CA LEU A 678 16.53 19.60 -25.73
C LEU A 678 17.20 19.59 -27.09
N ASN A 679 17.64 20.75 -27.58
CA ASN A 679 18.34 20.87 -28.86
C ASN A 679 19.66 20.07 -28.88
N GLU A 680 20.40 20.08 -27.77
CA GLU A 680 21.59 19.22 -27.59
C GLU A 680 21.24 17.72 -27.54
N SER A 681 20.12 17.35 -26.91
CA SER A 681 19.62 15.97 -26.79
C SER A 681 19.15 15.42 -28.14
N TYR A 682 18.48 16.26 -28.96
CA TYR A 682 18.10 15.92 -30.33
C TYR A 682 19.31 15.58 -31.20
N ALA A 683 20.43 16.27 -31.00
CA ALA A 683 21.68 16.02 -31.72
C ALA A 683 22.41 14.72 -31.29
N LYS A 684 22.06 14.13 -30.13
CA LYS A 684 22.73 12.96 -29.53
C LYS A 684 21.84 11.72 -29.37
N LYS A 685 20.71 11.65 -30.09
CA LYS A 685 19.65 10.64 -29.94
C LYS A 685 20.14 9.17 -30.00
N GLU A 686 21.25 8.88 -30.68
CA GLU A 686 21.85 7.53 -30.79
C GLU A 686 22.93 7.23 -29.72
N GLU A 687 23.50 8.25 -29.06
CA GLU A 687 24.63 8.10 -28.13
C GLU A 687 24.21 7.96 -26.65
N LEU A 688 22.92 8.17 -26.36
CA LEU A 688 22.34 8.27 -25.02
C LEU A 688 21.67 6.99 -24.53
N GLU A 689 21.68 5.90 -25.31
CA GLU A 689 21.30 4.58 -24.80
C GLU A 689 22.30 4.14 -23.72
N GLY A 690 21.95 4.36 -22.44
CA GLY A 690 22.72 3.93 -21.27
C GLY A 690 23.40 5.02 -20.44
N LYS A 691 23.27 6.31 -20.78
CA LYS A 691 23.81 7.43 -19.97
C LYS A 691 22.70 8.22 -19.25
N SER A 692 23.06 8.87 -18.13
CA SER A 692 22.16 9.78 -17.39
C SER A 692 21.56 10.83 -18.32
N ILE A 693 20.25 11.07 -18.22
CA ILE A 693 19.57 12.12 -18.98
C ILE A 693 19.89 13.46 -18.27
N PRO A 694 20.59 14.42 -18.90
CA PRO A 694 21.01 15.66 -18.22
C PRO A 694 19.86 16.42 -17.53
N LEU A 695 18.66 16.38 -18.12
CA LEU A 695 17.45 16.96 -17.55
C LEU A 695 17.03 16.32 -16.22
N TYR A 696 17.28 15.02 -16.04
CA TYR A 696 17.03 14.32 -14.78
C TYR A 696 17.95 14.84 -13.67
N ASP A 697 19.25 14.99 -13.98
CA ASP A 697 20.24 15.51 -13.02
C ASP A 697 19.95 16.97 -12.63
N ILE A 698 19.40 17.77 -13.55
CA ILE A 698 18.93 19.13 -13.28
C ILE A 698 17.72 19.10 -12.32
N LEU A 699 16.68 18.31 -12.63
CA LEU A 699 15.49 18.19 -11.78
C LEU A 699 15.85 17.72 -10.37
N LYS A 700 16.75 16.73 -10.26
CA LYS A 700 17.23 16.22 -8.98
C LYS A 700 17.92 17.31 -8.15
N LYS A 701 18.83 18.08 -8.76
CA LYS A 701 19.51 19.21 -8.08
C LYS A 701 18.55 20.32 -7.64
N LEU A 702 17.48 20.58 -8.39
CA LEU A 702 16.45 21.56 -8.02
C LEU A 702 15.62 21.09 -6.82
N LEU A 703 15.28 19.80 -6.77
CA LEU A 703 14.55 19.20 -5.66
C LEU A 703 15.39 19.14 -4.38
N GLU A 704 16.69 18.81 -4.49
CA GLU A 704 17.64 18.79 -3.36
C GLU A 704 17.91 20.19 -2.76
N ARG A 705 17.65 21.27 -3.50
CA ARG A 705 17.76 22.67 -3.00
C ARG A 705 16.50 23.17 -2.30
N SER A 706 15.40 22.42 -2.40
CA SER A 706 14.08 22.78 -1.85
C SER A 706 13.73 22.01 -0.57
N SER A 707 14.64 21.15 -0.11
CA SER A 707 14.62 20.35 1.13
C SER A 707 15.76 20.77 2.03
#